data_AF-A7EYY7-F1
#
_entry.id   AF-A7EYY7-F1
#
_cell.length_a   1.000
_cell.length_b   1.000
_cell.length_c   1.000
_cell.angle_alpha   90.00
_cell.angle_beta   90.00
_cell.angle_gamma   90.00
#
_symmetry.space_group_name_H-M   'P 1'
#
loop_
_entity.id
_entity.type
_entity.pdbx_description
1 polymer ?
#
loop_
_entity_poly.entity_id
_entity_poly.type
_entity_poly.pdbx_seq_one_letter_code
_entity_poly.pdbx_strand_id
1 'polypeptide(L)'
;MRSLTTKTSSALLTVWGLLSVSLMPSVGQADKTAGDYFVHSLPGAPAGPLLKMHAGHIEVTPEHHGNIFFWHFQNRHIANKQRTVIWLNGGPGCSSEDGALMEIGPYRVKDGSNGPKLEYNPGSWDEFANVMFVDNPVGTGFSFVDSDSYIHDLPEMADQFVQFLEKWFALFPEYEHDDLYLAGESYAGQHIPYITKAILERNKKPDAKHKWPVKGMLIGNGWISPVEQYMSYLPFAYEKGLVKKDSEKAKKLESQQAICTKMLNENGGRDKVDNSQCEQILQEILSTTQSKGSDGNMQCYNMYDVRLKDSYPSCGMNWPPDLVNVTPYLRRSDVVAALHISPEKRTGWTECNGAVGSAFRAANSKPSIQILPELLAEVPTILFSGAEDLICNHIGTEELISNMEWNGGKGFELGSGTWAPRRDWEFEGEPAGFWQEARNLTYVLFYNSSHMVPFDYARRTRDMLDRFMKVDIASIGGAPTDSRIDGEKGLETSVGGHPNSTAAAEAEEERLEAAKWNAYYKSGEIVLVIVVIAASAWGYYIWRERRQRAGYAGIFGGDTPMALAGARSGSRGAAGLEDFRNKRNARDVEAADFDESELDELHVRSPTDDMDRDRYSVGSASDDESIGKRNGNGKGKEKSYS
;
A
#
# COMPACT_ATOMS: atom_id res chain seq x y z
N MET A 1 -49.56 60.00 62.63
CA MET A 1 -49.47 61.34 63.27
C MET A 1 -48.20 62.05 62.80
N ARG A 2 -48.10 63.36 63.06
CA ARG A 2 -46.89 64.22 63.24
C ARG A 2 -45.50 63.53 63.19
N SER A 3 -44.41 64.11 62.67
CA SER A 3 -44.18 65.48 62.12
C SER A 3 -42.79 65.64 61.46
N LEU A 4 -42.75 66.26 60.27
CA LEU A 4 -41.74 67.18 59.69
C LEU A 4 -40.20 67.00 59.86
N THR A 5 -39.50 67.18 58.71
CA THR A 5 -38.25 67.97 58.48
C THR A 5 -36.87 67.43 58.95
N THR A 6 -35.73 67.65 58.27
CA THR A 6 -35.41 68.29 56.94
C THR A 6 -33.96 68.00 56.48
N LYS A 7 -33.75 67.93 55.15
CA LYS A 7 -32.49 68.30 54.41
C LYS A 7 -31.25 67.39 54.67
N THR A 8 -30.24 67.24 53.79
CA THR A 8 -29.94 67.89 52.49
C THR A 8 -29.07 67.01 51.58
N SER A 9 -29.04 67.37 50.28
CA SER A 9 -27.94 67.17 49.31
C SER A 9 -27.87 65.90 48.44
N SER A 10 -27.32 66.13 47.23
CA SER A 10 -26.81 65.19 46.22
C SER A 10 -27.80 64.18 45.60
N ALA A 11 -28.13 64.42 44.34
CA ALA A 11 -28.76 63.46 43.44
C ALA A 11 -27.71 62.59 42.71
N LEU A 12 -28.18 61.71 41.81
CA LEU A 12 -27.41 60.90 40.85
C LEU A 12 -26.59 59.73 41.46
N LEU A 13 -27.22 58.54 41.54
CA LEU A 13 -26.64 57.23 41.15
C LEU A 13 -27.66 56.08 41.38
N THR A 14 -28.62 55.92 40.46
CA THR A 14 -29.68 54.88 40.56
C THR A 14 -29.98 54.18 39.23
N VAL A 15 -28.95 53.81 38.45
CA VAL A 15 -29.04 52.85 37.32
C VAL A 15 -27.74 52.05 37.19
N TRP A 16 -27.50 51.08 38.08
CA TRP A 16 -26.38 50.11 37.99
C TRP A 16 -26.77 48.71 38.48
N GLY A 17 -28.01 48.30 38.20
CA GLY A 17 -28.45 46.90 38.35
C GLY A 17 -28.63 46.24 36.98
N LEU A 18 -28.39 44.92 36.92
CA LEU A 18 -28.83 44.02 35.83
C LEU A 18 -28.22 44.27 34.43
N LEU A 19 -26.93 44.61 34.32
CA LEU A 19 -26.28 44.82 33.01
C LEU A 19 -24.80 44.36 32.94
N SER A 20 -24.45 43.28 33.65
CA SER A 20 -23.07 42.78 33.78
C SER A 20 -22.91 41.26 33.55
N VAL A 21 -23.90 40.60 32.91
CA VAL A 21 -23.87 39.16 32.59
C VAL A 21 -24.29 38.92 31.12
N SER A 22 -23.59 39.55 30.18
CA SER A 22 -23.87 39.43 28.73
C SER A 22 -22.66 39.76 27.83
N LEU A 23 -21.44 39.62 28.36
CA LEU A 23 -20.17 39.89 27.64
C LEU A 23 -19.09 38.86 28.02
N MET A 24 -19.43 37.57 27.97
CA MET A 24 -18.42 36.60 27.56
C MET A 24 -18.45 36.54 26.03
N PRO A 25 -17.32 36.72 25.32
CA PRO A 25 -17.28 36.36 23.91
C PRO A 25 -17.59 34.88 23.81
N SER A 26 -18.47 34.49 22.88
CA SER A 26 -18.47 33.13 22.39
C SER A 26 -17.06 32.86 21.86
N VAL A 27 -16.32 31.96 22.53
CA VAL A 27 -15.03 31.50 22.06
C VAL A 27 -15.31 30.62 20.84
N GLY A 28 -15.45 31.28 19.69
CA GLY A 28 -15.46 30.60 18.40
C GLY A 28 -14.16 29.81 18.32
N GLN A 29 -14.29 28.51 18.09
CA GLN A 29 -13.16 27.67 17.73
C GLN A 29 -12.52 28.30 16.49
N ALA A 30 -11.24 28.65 16.58
CA ALA A 30 -10.55 29.28 15.46
C ALA A 30 -10.52 28.30 14.28
N ASP A 31 -10.75 28.81 13.07
CA ASP A 31 -10.65 28.01 11.86
C ASP A 31 -9.24 27.39 11.77
N LYS A 32 -9.16 26.08 11.51
CA LYS A 32 -7.88 25.39 11.35
C LYS A 32 -7.04 26.04 10.24
N THR A 33 -5.74 26.06 10.43
CA THR A 33 -4.75 26.54 9.46
C THR A 33 -3.94 25.36 8.90
N ALA A 34 -3.16 25.57 7.83
CA ALA A 34 -2.20 24.58 7.34
C ALA A 34 -1.26 24.02 8.43
N GLY A 35 -0.90 24.85 9.42
CA GLY A 35 -0.03 24.45 10.54
C GLY A 35 -0.65 23.41 11.46
N ASP A 36 -1.99 23.38 11.59
CA ASP A 36 -2.73 22.43 12.43
C ASP A 36 -2.79 21.01 11.82
N TYR A 37 -2.30 20.84 10.58
CA TYR A 37 -2.16 19.55 9.90
C TYR A 37 -0.69 19.12 9.75
N PHE A 38 0.29 19.92 10.17
CA PHE A 38 1.71 19.63 9.92
C PHE A 38 2.22 18.47 10.78
N VAL A 39 2.79 17.44 10.16
CA VAL A 39 3.30 16.25 10.86
C VAL A 39 4.70 16.55 11.42
N HIS A 40 4.76 16.89 12.71
CA HIS A 40 6.01 17.26 13.38
C HIS A 40 7.01 16.09 13.56
N SER A 41 6.52 14.85 13.55
CA SER A 41 7.31 13.64 13.73
C SER A 41 6.54 12.43 13.22
N LEU A 42 7.17 11.54 12.45
CA LEU A 42 6.57 10.29 12.01
C LEU A 42 7.31 9.10 12.70
N PRO A 43 6.64 8.32 13.57
CA PRO A 43 7.31 7.23 14.28
C PRO A 43 7.93 6.19 13.34
N GLY A 44 9.15 5.74 13.65
CA GLY A 44 9.85 4.75 12.82
C GLY A 44 10.41 5.27 11.49
N ALA A 45 10.26 6.57 11.17
CA ALA A 45 10.91 7.19 10.01
C ALA A 45 12.46 7.08 10.10
N PRO A 46 13.17 6.99 8.95
CA PRO A 46 14.63 7.02 8.92
C PRO A 46 15.25 8.24 9.60
N ALA A 47 16.46 8.09 10.13
CA ALA A 47 17.17 9.18 10.80
C ALA A 47 17.62 10.25 9.81
N GLY A 48 17.11 11.48 9.97
CA GLY A 48 17.45 12.60 9.09
C GLY A 48 16.46 13.76 9.20
N PRO A 49 16.48 14.72 8.26
CA PRO A 49 15.38 15.67 8.11
C PRO A 49 14.13 14.92 7.61
N LEU A 50 13.04 14.98 8.39
CA LEU A 50 11.76 14.40 7.98
C LEU A 50 11.25 15.12 6.72
N LEU A 51 10.69 14.36 5.76
CA LEU A 51 9.97 14.93 4.62
C LEU A 51 8.83 15.82 5.12
N LYS A 52 8.66 17.00 4.52
CA LYS A 52 7.56 17.89 4.90
C LYS A 52 6.23 17.29 4.45
N MET A 53 5.35 17.01 5.41
CA MET A 53 4.05 16.41 5.13
C MET A 53 2.96 17.01 6.02
N HIS A 54 1.74 17.00 5.51
CA HIS A 54 0.53 17.41 6.23
C HIS A 54 -0.47 16.24 6.21
N ALA A 55 -1.16 16.00 7.31
CA ALA A 55 -2.15 14.94 7.42
C ALA A 55 -3.33 15.36 8.30
N GLY A 56 -4.51 14.77 8.09
CA GLY A 56 -5.67 14.92 8.96
C GLY A 56 -7.00 15.00 8.22
N HIS A 57 -8.05 15.36 8.95
CA HIS A 57 -9.44 15.32 8.47
C HIS A 57 -9.97 16.67 7.97
N ILE A 58 -10.62 16.62 6.80
CA ILE A 58 -11.42 17.67 6.18
C ILE A 58 -12.89 17.23 6.18
N GLU A 59 -13.74 17.94 6.90
CA GLU A 59 -15.19 17.70 6.90
C GLU A 59 -15.79 18.04 5.53
N VAL A 60 -16.59 17.14 4.95
CA VAL A 60 -17.30 17.33 3.66
C VAL A 60 -18.82 17.31 3.81
N THR A 61 -19.38 16.52 4.74
CA THR A 61 -20.84 16.47 5.02
C THR A 61 -21.11 16.69 6.52
N PRO A 62 -21.17 17.96 6.98
CA PRO A 62 -21.38 18.30 8.39
C PRO A 62 -22.68 17.74 8.98
N GLU A 63 -23.68 17.48 8.15
CA GLU A 63 -24.99 16.91 8.54
C GLU A 63 -24.88 15.48 9.10
N HIS A 64 -23.79 14.78 8.76
CA HIS A 64 -23.51 13.38 9.09
C HIS A 64 -22.07 13.18 9.62
N HIS A 65 -21.44 14.27 10.06
CA HIS A 65 -20.03 14.32 10.51
C HIS A 65 -19.02 13.70 9.52
N GLY A 66 -19.34 13.72 8.21
CA GLY A 66 -18.54 13.07 7.18
C GLY A 66 -17.22 13.80 6.94
N ASN A 67 -16.11 13.12 7.20
CA ASN A 67 -14.76 13.64 7.18
C ASN A 67 -13.86 12.78 6.29
N ILE A 68 -13.26 13.41 5.28
CA ILE A 68 -12.25 12.80 4.42
C ILE A 68 -10.86 13.02 5.04
N PHE A 69 -10.11 11.95 5.24
CA PHE A 69 -8.71 11.98 5.61
C PHE A 69 -7.81 12.17 4.37
N PHE A 70 -6.74 12.93 4.53
CA PHE A 70 -5.66 13.01 3.56
C PHE A 70 -4.29 12.89 4.24
N TRP A 71 -3.31 12.38 3.51
CA TRP A 71 -1.89 12.49 3.85
C TRP A 71 -1.12 12.99 2.62
N HIS A 72 -0.59 14.20 2.73
CA HIS A 72 0.11 14.93 1.66
C HIS A 72 1.60 15.07 1.97
N PHE A 73 2.46 14.62 1.06
CA PHE A 73 3.91 14.80 1.08
C PHE A 73 4.34 15.88 0.09
N GLN A 74 5.19 16.83 0.53
CA GLN A 74 5.77 17.84 -0.36
C GLN A 74 6.80 17.24 -1.32
N ASN A 75 6.86 17.80 -2.52
CA ASN A 75 7.84 17.43 -3.52
C ASN A 75 9.28 17.64 -3.02
N ARG A 76 10.17 16.69 -3.31
CA ARG A 76 11.58 16.73 -2.87
C ARG A 76 12.41 17.73 -3.67
N HIS A 77 12.16 17.80 -4.97
CA HIS A 77 12.85 18.66 -5.93
C HIS A 77 11.83 19.31 -6.88
N ILE A 78 11.98 20.61 -7.15
CA ILE A 78 11.22 21.28 -8.21
C ILE A 78 12.05 21.19 -9.49
N ALA A 79 11.50 20.56 -10.53
CA ALA A 79 12.07 20.57 -11.86
C ALA A 79 11.63 21.85 -12.62
N ASN A 80 11.20 21.70 -13.86
CA ASN A 80 10.65 22.77 -14.69
C ASN A 80 9.32 23.41 -14.20
N LYS A 81 8.58 22.77 -13.27
CA LYS A 81 7.28 23.21 -12.76
C LYS A 81 6.92 22.60 -11.39
N GLN A 82 6.03 23.26 -10.67
CA GLN A 82 5.22 22.66 -9.59
C GLN A 82 4.16 21.71 -10.16
N ARG A 83 3.88 20.62 -9.43
CA ARG A 83 2.94 19.56 -9.78
C ARG A 83 2.39 18.93 -8.51
N THR A 84 1.12 18.52 -8.54
CA THR A 84 0.51 17.71 -7.48
C THR A 84 -0.13 16.47 -8.11
N VAL A 85 0.22 15.29 -7.60
CA VAL A 85 -0.41 14.01 -7.91
C VAL A 85 -1.29 13.62 -6.73
N ILE A 86 -2.58 13.44 -6.97
CA ILE A 86 -3.49 12.83 -5.99
C ILE A 86 -3.55 11.33 -6.29
N TRP A 87 -3.46 10.49 -5.26
CA TRP A 87 -3.55 9.03 -5.38
C TRP A 87 -4.80 8.49 -4.68
N LEU A 88 -5.43 7.50 -5.33
CA LEU A 88 -6.66 6.84 -4.88
C LEU A 88 -6.54 5.32 -5.09
N ASN A 89 -6.61 4.53 -4.02
CA ASN A 89 -6.80 3.08 -4.14
C ASN A 89 -8.30 2.74 -4.39
N GLY A 90 -8.60 1.45 -4.53
CA GLY A 90 -9.88 0.94 -5.03
C GLY A 90 -10.86 0.41 -3.98
N GLY A 91 -11.13 -0.89 -4.06
CA GLY A 91 -12.23 -1.56 -3.36
C GLY A 91 -13.49 -1.69 -4.23
N PRO A 92 -14.57 -0.91 -4.01
CA PRO A 92 -14.62 0.36 -3.28
C PRO A 92 -14.55 0.22 -1.76
N GLY A 93 -13.84 1.16 -1.12
CA GLY A 93 -13.71 1.23 0.34
C GLY A 93 -12.33 0.89 0.89
N CYS A 94 -11.31 0.75 0.04
CA CYS A 94 -9.92 0.47 0.43
C CYS A 94 -9.08 1.74 0.53
N SER A 95 -8.15 1.76 1.50
CA SER A 95 -7.44 2.96 1.95
C SER A 95 -6.38 3.42 0.95
N SER A 96 -6.24 4.73 0.77
CA SER A 96 -5.15 5.28 -0.05
C SER A 96 -3.78 5.21 0.65
N GLU A 97 -3.75 4.74 1.90
CA GLU A 97 -2.51 4.51 2.65
C GLU A 97 -1.75 3.26 2.21
N ASP A 98 -2.40 2.36 1.47
CA ASP A 98 -1.73 1.29 0.72
C ASP A 98 -0.85 1.92 -0.37
N GLY A 99 -1.40 2.91 -1.09
CA GLY A 99 -0.69 3.86 -1.94
C GLY A 99 0.53 4.52 -1.29
N ALA A 100 0.37 4.94 -0.03
CA ALA A 100 1.39 5.69 0.73
C ALA A 100 2.53 4.82 1.27
N LEU A 101 2.21 3.59 1.70
CA LEU A 101 3.11 2.73 2.49
C LEU A 101 3.50 1.41 1.83
N MET A 102 2.89 1.04 0.70
CA MET A 102 3.20 -0.16 -0.08
C MET A 102 3.47 0.10 -1.57
N GLU A 103 3.16 1.30 -2.09
CA GLU A 103 3.20 1.59 -3.54
C GLU A 103 4.05 2.82 -3.94
N ILE A 104 3.43 3.99 -4.14
CA ILE A 104 4.07 5.16 -4.76
C ILE A 104 4.64 6.15 -3.75
N GLY A 105 4.20 6.08 -2.49
CA GLY A 105 4.62 6.99 -1.42
C GLY A 105 6.11 6.90 -1.06
N PRO A 106 6.62 7.85 -0.27
CA PRO A 106 8.05 7.95 0.04
C PRO A 106 8.59 6.83 0.94
N TYR A 107 7.72 6.04 1.57
CA TYR A 107 8.12 5.03 2.54
C TYR A 107 7.60 3.63 2.20
N ARG A 108 8.20 2.63 2.85
CA ARG A 108 7.69 1.27 3.01
C ARG A 108 7.70 0.90 4.48
N VAL A 109 6.64 0.27 4.96
CA VAL A 109 6.64 -0.33 6.30
C VAL A 109 7.39 -1.66 6.24
N LYS A 110 8.36 -1.86 7.13
CA LYS A 110 9.13 -3.10 7.28
C LYS A 110 9.24 -3.51 8.74
N ASP A 111 9.41 -4.81 8.98
CA ASP A 111 9.64 -5.35 10.32
C ASP A 111 10.93 -4.76 10.94
N GLY A 112 10.94 -4.63 12.26
CA GLY A 112 11.97 -3.94 13.02
C GLY A 112 12.08 -4.46 14.45
N SER A 113 13.28 -4.36 15.02
CA SER A 113 13.59 -4.92 16.35
C SER A 113 12.80 -4.31 17.52
N ASN A 114 12.05 -3.24 17.29
CA ASN A 114 11.14 -2.61 18.26
C ASN A 114 9.72 -2.46 17.66
N GLY A 115 9.31 -3.39 16.78
CA GLY A 115 8.12 -3.29 15.95
C GLY A 115 8.36 -2.56 14.62
N PRO A 116 7.30 -2.38 13.79
CA PRO A 116 7.44 -1.86 12.44
C PRO A 116 8.11 -0.49 12.35
N LYS A 117 9.00 -0.36 11.37
CA LYS A 117 9.76 0.83 10.98
C LYS A 117 9.42 1.24 9.54
N LEU A 118 9.84 2.44 9.14
CA LEU A 118 9.78 2.90 7.76
C LEU A 118 11.17 2.89 7.12
N GLU A 119 11.23 2.51 5.85
CA GLU A 119 12.39 2.64 4.96
C GLU A 119 12.00 3.48 3.74
N TYR A 120 12.93 4.20 3.12
CA TYR A 120 12.60 5.00 1.93
C TYR A 120 12.31 4.11 0.70
N ASN A 121 11.32 4.51 -0.08
CA ASN A 121 11.02 3.92 -1.39
C ASN A 121 11.92 4.56 -2.47
N PRO A 122 12.86 3.82 -3.09
CA PRO A 122 13.76 4.37 -4.13
C PRO A 122 13.05 4.67 -5.46
N GLY A 123 11.77 4.30 -5.59
CA GLY A 123 10.89 4.64 -6.70
C GLY A 123 9.78 5.61 -6.32
N SER A 124 9.89 6.36 -5.22
CA SER A 124 8.83 7.23 -4.72
C SER A 124 8.47 8.37 -5.69
N TRP A 125 7.17 8.60 -5.86
CA TRP A 125 6.63 9.60 -6.79
C TRP A 125 6.77 11.05 -6.28
N ASP A 126 7.15 11.24 -5.02
CA ASP A 126 7.34 12.55 -4.37
C ASP A 126 8.59 13.32 -4.85
N GLU A 127 9.43 12.77 -5.73
CA GLU A 127 10.65 13.47 -6.17
C GLU A 127 10.36 14.78 -6.90
N PHE A 128 9.42 14.76 -7.86
CA PHE A 128 9.18 15.89 -8.78
C PHE A 128 7.72 16.38 -8.81
N ALA A 129 6.89 15.87 -7.89
CA ALA A 129 5.53 16.31 -7.63
C ALA A 129 5.21 16.19 -6.13
N ASN A 130 4.28 17.01 -5.63
CA ASN A 130 3.65 16.76 -4.34
C ASN A 130 2.75 15.52 -4.51
N VAL A 131 2.65 14.66 -3.49
CA VAL A 131 1.81 13.45 -3.55
C VAL A 131 0.82 13.47 -2.40
N MET A 132 -0.47 13.40 -2.72
CA MET A 132 -1.55 13.37 -1.72
C MET A 132 -2.38 12.10 -1.83
N PHE A 133 -2.32 11.30 -0.78
CA PHE A 133 -3.19 10.14 -0.55
C PHE A 133 -4.50 10.64 0.07
N VAL A 134 -5.64 10.14 -0.41
CA VAL A 134 -6.98 10.57 0.07
C VAL A 134 -7.86 9.34 0.29
N ASP A 135 -8.30 9.11 1.52
CA ASP A 135 -9.18 8.00 1.85
C ASP A 135 -10.61 8.30 1.38
N ASN A 136 -11.02 7.65 0.29
CA ASN A 136 -12.26 7.95 -0.41
C ASN A 136 -13.05 6.64 -0.72
N PRO A 137 -14.39 6.63 -0.58
CA PRO A 137 -15.24 7.69 -0.07
C PRO A 137 -15.20 7.81 1.48
N VAL A 138 -16.08 8.64 2.06
CA VAL A 138 -16.21 8.73 3.52
C VAL A 138 -16.49 7.36 4.16
N GLY A 139 -15.71 7.03 5.21
CA GLY A 139 -15.73 5.72 5.89
C GLY A 139 -14.57 4.78 5.51
N THR A 140 -13.87 5.02 4.39
CA THR A 140 -12.65 4.31 3.98
C THR A 140 -11.47 4.60 4.91
N GLY A 141 -10.58 3.64 5.20
CA GLY A 141 -9.31 3.90 5.88
C GLY A 141 -9.45 4.67 7.20
N PHE A 142 -8.86 5.87 7.27
CA PHE A 142 -9.02 6.86 8.35
C PHE A 142 -10.22 7.81 8.17
N SER A 143 -10.80 7.94 6.98
CA SER A 143 -12.04 8.70 6.76
C SER A 143 -13.20 8.12 7.58
N PHE A 144 -14.17 8.97 7.92
CA PHE A 144 -15.34 8.57 8.71
C PHE A 144 -16.59 9.39 8.37
N VAL A 145 -17.74 8.88 8.80
CA VAL A 145 -19.08 9.46 8.71
C VAL A 145 -19.97 8.72 9.71
N ASP A 146 -21.14 9.27 10.07
CA ASP A 146 -22.13 8.52 10.84
C ASP A 146 -22.50 7.20 10.12
N SER A 147 -22.62 6.11 10.89
CA SER A 147 -22.54 4.73 10.36
C SER A 147 -23.71 4.28 9.48
N ASP A 148 -24.77 5.07 9.38
CA ASP A 148 -25.93 4.88 8.50
C ASP A 148 -25.89 5.76 7.24
N SER A 149 -24.83 6.57 7.09
CA SER A 149 -24.74 7.70 6.17
C SER A 149 -23.60 7.57 5.16
N TYR A 150 -23.23 6.34 4.80
CA TYR A 150 -22.34 6.05 3.67
C TYR A 150 -23.01 6.40 2.33
N ILE A 151 -22.24 6.96 1.41
CA ILE A 151 -22.70 7.32 0.05
C ILE A 151 -22.86 6.09 -0.87
N HIS A 152 -23.55 6.25 -2.00
CA HIS A 152 -23.98 5.12 -2.82
C HIS A 152 -23.56 5.16 -4.30
N ASP A 153 -23.33 6.34 -4.87
CA ASP A 153 -23.15 6.53 -6.32
C ASP A 153 -21.96 7.44 -6.70
N LEU A 154 -21.41 7.26 -7.91
CA LEU A 154 -20.18 7.91 -8.39
C LEU A 154 -20.28 9.44 -8.54
N PRO A 155 -21.41 10.06 -8.98
CA PRO A 155 -21.56 11.51 -8.95
C PRO A 155 -21.49 12.10 -7.53
N GLU A 156 -22.12 11.46 -6.56
CA GLU A 156 -22.16 11.88 -5.16
C GLU A 156 -20.75 11.85 -4.53
N MET A 157 -20.00 10.78 -4.81
CA MET A 157 -18.58 10.66 -4.46
C MET A 157 -17.74 11.79 -5.09
N ALA A 158 -17.93 12.07 -6.38
CA ALA A 158 -17.18 13.12 -7.06
C ALA A 158 -17.52 14.54 -6.56
N ASP A 159 -18.78 14.82 -6.20
CA ASP A 159 -19.19 16.08 -5.58
C ASP A 159 -18.63 16.22 -4.15
N GLN A 160 -18.53 15.14 -3.37
CA GLN A 160 -17.79 15.17 -2.09
C GLN A 160 -16.29 15.41 -2.30
N PHE A 161 -15.68 14.80 -3.32
CA PHE A 161 -14.27 14.98 -3.63
C PHE A 161 -13.94 16.41 -4.09
N VAL A 162 -14.82 17.04 -4.88
CA VAL A 162 -14.67 18.46 -5.23
C VAL A 162 -14.81 19.36 -4.00
N GLN A 163 -15.76 19.07 -3.09
CA GLN A 163 -15.89 19.82 -1.82
C GLN A 163 -14.67 19.66 -0.90
N PHE A 164 -14.08 18.46 -0.84
CA PHE A 164 -12.79 18.21 -0.19
C PHE A 164 -11.71 19.12 -0.78
N LEU A 165 -11.56 19.16 -2.11
CA LEU A 165 -10.57 20.00 -2.77
C LEU A 165 -10.83 21.51 -2.57
N GLU A 166 -12.08 21.99 -2.59
CA GLU A 166 -12.38 23.40 -2.33
C GLU A 166 -12.01 23.83 -0.91
N LYS A 167 -12.16 22.94 0.09
CA LYS A 167 -11.72 23.19 1.47
C LYS A 167 -10.21 23.01 1.64
N TRP A 168 -9.61 22.04 0.94
CA TRP A 168 -8.16 21.77 1.00
C TRP A 168 -7.32 22.89 0.37
N PHE A 169 -7.68 23.37 -0.83
CA PHE A 169 -7.01 24.54 -1.43
C PHE A 169 -7.26 25.85 -0.66
N ALA A 170 -8.32 25.93 0.16
CA ALA A 170 -8.50 27.07 1.07
C ALA A 170 -7.53 27.04 2.28
N LEU A 171 -7.03 25.85 2.65
CA LEU A 171 -6.01 25.66 3.69
C LEU A 171 -4.59 25.77 3.13
N PHE A 172 -4.36 25.21 1.93
CA PHE A 172 -3.06 25.13 1.25
C PHE A 172 -3.12 25.82 -0.14
N PRO A 173 -3.33 27.15 -0.20
CA PRO A 173 -3.53 27.88 -1.45
C PRO A 173 -2.29 27.90 -2.37
N GLU A 174 -1.11 27.55 -1.87
CA GLU A 174 0.10 27.40 -2.69
C GLU A 174 -0.02 26.34 -3.78
N TYR A 175 -0.90 25.34 -3.62
CA TYR A 175 -1.10 24.24 -4.57
C TYR A 175 -2.26 24.43 -5.55
N GLU A 176 -3.12 25.46 -5.40
CA GLU A 176 -4.28 25.66 -6.29
C GLU A 176 -3.88 25.97 -7.75
N HIS A 177 -2.58 26.17 -8.01
CA HIS A 177 -2.01 26.50 -9.32
C HIS A 177 -1.00 25.45 -9.83
N ASP A 178 -0.80 24.34 -9.10
CA ASP A 178 0.02 23.22 -9.54
C ASP A 178 -0.58 22.54 -10.77
N ASP A 179 0.28 22.07 -11.70
CA ASP A 179 -0.14 21.13 -12.75
C ASP A 179 -0.66 19.84 -12.06
N LEU A 180 -1.98 19.64 -12.06
CA LEU A 180 -2.67 18.64 -11.24
C LEU A 180 -2.87 17.31 -11.98
N TYR A 181 -2.54 16.20 -11.34
CA TYR A 181 -2.71 14.85 -11.87
C TYR A 181 -3.57 14.01 -10.91
N LEU A 182 -4.47 13.19 -11.48
CA LEU A 182 -5.32 12.26 -10.74
C LEU A 182 -4.86 10.84 -11.05
N ALA A 183 -4.26 10.18 -10.07
CA ALA A 183 -3.68 8.85 -10.16
C ALA A 183 -4.37 7.88 -9.21
N GLY A 184 -4.19 6.58 -9.46
CA GLY A 184 -4.74 5.52 -8.61
C GLY A 184 -4.91 4.21 -9.35
N GLU A 185 -5.52 3.25 -8.68
CA GLU A 185 -5.64 1.88 -9.17
C GLU A 185 -7.01 1.22 -8.95
N SER A 186 -7.22 0.05 -9.55
CA SER A 186 -8.38 -0.81 -9.25
C SER A 186 -9.72 -0.09 -9.48
N TYR A 187 -10.64 -0.09 -8.52
CA TYR A 187 -11.90 0.63 -8.60
C TYR A 187 -11.75 2.18 -8.72
N ALA A 188 -10.56 2.74 -8.51
CA ALA A 188 -10.29 4.14 -8.91
C ALA A 188 -10.41 4.36 -10.43
N GLY A 189 -10.43 3.30 -11.25
CA GLY A 189 -10.88 3.34 -12.65
C GLY A 189 -12.33 3.84 -12.82
N GLN A 190 -13.17 3.75 -11.80
CA GLN A 190 -14.45 4.46 -11.72
C GLN A 190 -14.29 5.84 -11.06
N HIS A 191 -13.54 5.96 -9.95
CA HIS A 191 -13.41 7.23 -9.22
C HIS A 191 -12.79 8.37 -10.05
N ILE A 192 -11.61 8.13 -10.66
CA ILE A 192 -10.78 9.15 -11.31
C ILE A 192 -11.51 9.84 -12.47
N PRO A 193 -12.18 9.14 -13.41
CA PRO A 193 -12.95 9.80 -14.46
C PRO A 193 -14.11 10.65 -13.94
N TYR A 194 -14.84 10.21 -12.91
CA TYR A 194 -15.95 10.97 -12.33
C TYR A 194 -15.44 12.23 -11.58
N ILE A 195 -14.38 12.11 -10.78
CA ILE A 195 -13.72 13.25 -10.12
C ILE A 195 -13.18 14.24 -11.16
N THR A 196 -12.54 13.75 -12.22
CA THR A 196 -12.03 14.59 -13.32
C THR A 196 -13.16 15.36 -13.99
N LYS A 197 -14.29 14.69 -14.27
CA LYS A 197 -15.48 15.33 -14.84
C LYS A 197 -16.03 16.43 -13.94
N ALA A 198 -16.21 16.14 -12.64
CA ALA A 198 -16.71 17.12 -11.67
C ALA A 198 -15.79 18.34 -11.56
N ILE A 199 -14.46 18.16 -11.57
CA ILE A 199 -13.49 19.27 -11.60
C ILE A 199 -13.58 20.08 -12.90
N LEU A 200 -13.69 19.44 -14.07
CA LEU A 200 -13.83 20.14 -15.35
C LEU A 200 -15.16 20.91 -15.43
N GLU A 201 -16.26 20.36 -14.93
CA GLU A 201 -17.56 21.04 -14.83
C GLU A 201 -17.52 22.20 -13.84
N ARG A 202 -16.90 22.02 -12.66
CA ARG A 202 -16.64 23.09 -11.69
C ARG A 202 -15.80 24.22 -12.29
N ASN A 203 -14.75 23.90 -13.04
CA ASN A 203 -13.92 24.86 -13.79
C ASN A 203 -14.65 25.58 -14.95
N LYS A 204 -15.88 25.17 -15.29
CA LYS A 204 -16.77 25.81 -16.28
C LYS A 204 -17.84 26.70 -15.61
N LYS A 205 -18.00 26.68 -14.28
CA LYS A 205 -18.94 27.55 -13.52
C LYS A 205 -18.43 29.01 -13.46
N PRO A 206 -19.31 30.04 -13.50
CA PRO A 206 -18.89 31.45 -13.53
C PRO A 206 -18.25 31.99 -12.23
N ASP A 207 -18.49 31.31 -11.11
CA ASP A 207 -18.05 31.65 -9.75
C ASP A 207 -16.76 30.92 -9.32
N ALA A 208 -16.22 30.03 -10.17
CA ALA A 208 -14.95 29.36 -9.96
C ALA A 208 -13.77 30.36 -9.99
N LYS A 209 -13.36 30.83 -8.79
CA LYS A 209 -12.31 31.84 -8.56
C LYS A 209 -11.04 31.59 -9.38
N HIS A 210 -10.58 30.35 -9.35
CA HIS A 210 -9.40 29.85 -10.05
C HIS A 210 -9.75 28.51 -10.73
N LYS A 211 -9.16 28.25 -11.90
CA LYS A 211 -9.36 26.98 -12.62
C LYS A 211 -8.25 26.01 -12.25
N TRP A 212 -8.60 24.90 -11.61
CA TRP A 212 -7.63 23.87 -11.22
C TRP A 212 -7.10 23.16 -12.47
N PRO A 213 -5.80 23.22 -12.77
CA PRO A 213 -5.32 22.98 -14.12
C PRO A 213 -4.96 21.50 -14.31
N VAL A 214 -5.96 20.60 -14.27
CA VAL A 214 -5.80 19.15 -14.51
C VAL A 214 -4.99 18.90 -15.79
N LYS A 215 -3.93 18.09 -15.68
CA LYS A 215 -2.97 17.76 -16.75
C LYS A 215 -2.97 16.30 -17.16
N GLY A 216 -3.45 15.39 -16.31
CA GLY A 216 -3.64 14.02 -16.72
C GLY A 216 -4.28 13.11 -15.69
N MET A 217 -4.80 11.98 -16.20
CA MET A 217 -5.22 10.84 -15.40
C MET A 217 -4.18 9.71 -15.53
N LEU A 218 -3.92 8.96 -14.45
CA LEU A 218 -3.10 7.74 -14.48
C LEU A 218 -3.86 6.62 -13.76
N ILE A 219 -4.31 5.59 -14.47
CA ILE A 219 -5.15 4.53 -13.89
C ILE A 219 -4.43 3.18 -14.06
N GLY A 220 -3.99 2.60 -12.94
CA GLY A 220 -3.41 1.27 -12.87
C GLY A 220 -4.47 0.19 -12.71
N ASN A 221 -4.38 -0.88 -13.49
CA ASN A 221 -5.21 -2.10 -13.35
C ASN A 221 -6.70 -1.77 -13.08
N GLY A 222 -7.24 -0.82 -13.85
CA GLY A 222 -8.46 -0.12 -13.46
C GLY A 222 -9.74 -0.84 -13.86
N TRP A 223 -10.73 -0.90 -12.96
CA TRP A 223 -12.10 -1.27 -13.32
C TRP A 223 -12.77 -0.09 -14.04
N ILE A 224 -12.92 -0.17 -15.36
CA ILE A 224 -13.33 0.94 -16.23
C ILE A 224 -14.53 0.55 -17.12
N SER A 225 -14.44 -0.61 -17.79
CA SER A 225 -15.44 -1.11 -18.73
C SER A 225 -15.85 -2.55 -18.38
N PRO A 226 -16.88 -2.73 -17.53
CA PRO A 226 -17.30 -4.02 -17.03
C PRO A 226 -17.56 -5.06 -18.12
N VAL A 227 -18.14 -4.66 -19.26
CA VAL A 227 -18.45 -5.59 -20.35
C VAL A 227 -17.19 -6.28 -20.86
N GLU A 228 -16.18 -5.51 -21.27
CA GLU A 228 -14.97 -6.05 -21.88
C GLU A 228 -14.10 -6.77 -20.83
N GLN A 229 -14.06 -6.28 -19.59
CA GLN A 229 -13.29 -6.88 -18.50
C GLN A 229 -13.93 -8.19 -17.95
N TYR A 230 -15.26 -8.28 -17.81
CA TYR A 230 -15.92 -9.56 -17.50
C TYR A 230 -15.71 -10.61 -18.60
N MET A 231 -15.60 -10.18 -19.86
CA MET A 231 -15.37 -11.09 -20.99
C MET A 231 -13.91 -11.50 -21.15
N SER A 232 -12.94 -10.76 -20.58
CA SER A 232 -11.52 -11.06 -20.68
C SER A 232 -11.03 -12.11 -19.68
N TYR A 233 -11.74 -12.33 -18.56
CA TYR A 233 -11.39 -13.34 -17.55
C TYR A 233 -11.10 -14.74 -18.11
N LEU A 234 -11.93 -15.24 -19.03
CA LEU A 234 -11.75 -16.58 -19.60
C LEU A 234 -10.59 -16.62 -20.63
N PRO A 235 -10.47 -15.68 -21.58
CA PRO A 235 -9.25 -15.51 -22.38
C PRO A 235 -7.96 -15.47 -21.55
N PHE A 236 -7.92 -14.70 -20.46
CA PHE A 236 -6.74 -14.57 -19.60
C PHE A 236 -6.45 -15.86 -18.82
N ALA A 237 -7.47 -16.51 -18.24
CA ALA A 237 -7.32 -17.81 -17.58
C ALA A 237 -6.86 -18.93 -18.54
N TYR A 238 -7.12 -18.79 -19.85
CA TYR A 238 -6.61 -19.65 -20.90
C TYR A 238 -5.18 -19.30 -21.34
N GLU A 239 -4.81 -18.03 -21.39
CA GLU A 239 -3.46 -17.57 -21.71
C GLU A 239 -2.46 -17.98 -20.60
N LYS A 240 -2.77 -17.63 -19.36
CA LYS A 240 -1.95 -17.95 -18.17
C LYS A 240 -2.02 -19.43 -17.76
N GLY A 241 -2.76 -20.26 -18.51
CA GLY A 241 -2.84 -21.71 -18.30
C GLY A 241 -3.56 -22.16 -17.03
N LEU A 242 -4.24 -21.25 -16.31
CA LEU A 242 -5.01 -21.54 -15.09
C LEU A 242 -6.09 -22.59 -15.38
N VAL A 243 -6.67 -22.52 -16.58
CA VAL A 243 -7.69 -23.45 -17.08
C VAL A 243 -7.28 -23.94 -18.47
N LYS A 244 -7.37 -25.25 -18.70
CA LYS A 244 -7.18 -25.83 -20.03
C LYS A 244 -8.47 -25.73 -20.85
N LYS A 245 -8.40 -25.20 -22.07
CA LYS A 245 -9.48 -25.24 -23.08
C LYS A 245 -10.02 -26.67 -23.27
N ASP A 246 -11.30 -26.77 -23.63
CA ASP A 246 -12.07 -28.02 -23.82
C ASP A 246 -12.23 -28.93 -22.57
N SER A 247 -11.66 -28.56 -21.41
CA SER A 247 -11.83 -29.31 -20.16
C SER A 247 -13.23 -29.12 -19.53
N GLU A 248 -13.62 -29.99 -18.59
CA GLU A 248 -14.87 -29.80 -17.85
C GLU A 248 -14.89 -28.51 -17.00
N LYS A 249 -13.71 -27.99 -16.61
CA LYS A 249 -13.59 -26.67 -15.96
C LYS A 249 -13.90 -25.54 -16.96
N ALA A 250 -13.29 -25.61 -18.15
CA ALA A 250 -13.55 -24.69 -19.25
C ALA A 250 -15.06 -24.62 -19.58
N LYS A 251 -15.71 -25.76 -19.80
CA LYS A 251 -17.16 -25.82 -20.10
C LYS A 251 -18.04 -25.19 -19.01
N LYS A 252 -17.67 -25.31 -17.74
CA LYS A 252 -18.40 -24.68 -16.63
C LYS A 252 -18.26 -23.15 -16.69
N LEU A 253 -17.04 -22.66 -16.95
CA LEU A 253 -16.76 -21.23 -17.10
C LEU A 253 -17.40 -20.63 -18.35
N GLU A 254 -17.37 -21.33 -19.47
CA GLU A 254 -18.06 -20.95 -20.72
C GLU A 254 -19.58 -20.85 -20.49
N SER A 255 -20.15 -21.75 -19.68
CA SER A 255 -21.56 -21.66 -19.27
C SER A 255 -21.83 -20.44 -18.36
N GLN A 256 -20.91 -20.08 -17.45
CA GLN A 256 -21.08 -18.90 -16.59
C GLN A 256 -20.88 -17.59 -17.38
N GLN A 257 -19.92 -17.56 -18.30
CA GLN A 257 -19.73 -16.45 -19.23
C GLN A 257 -20.98 -16.27 -20.11
N ALA A 258 -21.59 -17.34 -20.62
CA ALA A 258 -22.83 -17.25 -21.39
C ALA A 258 -24.01 -16.68 -20.58
N ILE A 259 -24.10 -16.98 -19.28
CA ILE A 259 -25.08 -16.36 -18.36
C ILE A 259 -24.80 -14.85 -18.23
N CYS A 260 -23.54 -14.46 -18.02
CA CYS A 260 -23.14 -13.05 -17.98
C CYS A 260 -23.41 -12.32 -19.31
N THR A 261 -23.03 -12.88 -20.47
CA THR A 261 -23.30 -12.29 -21.79
C THR A 261 -24.80 -12.09 -22.01
N LYS A 262 -25.64 -13.00 -21.51
CA LYS A 262 -27.10 -12.80 -21.52
C LYS A 262 -27.51 -11.63 -20.61
N MET A 263 -27.03 -11.59 -19.36
CA MET A 263 -27.34 -10.53 -18.40
C MET A 263 -26.93 -9.13 -18.92
N LEU A 264 -25.77 -9.01 -19.55
CA LEU A 264 -25.30 -7.75 -20.13
C LEU A 264 -26.21 -7.28 -21.29
N ASN A 265 -26.62 -8.19 -22.17
CA ASN A 265 -27.45 -7.89 -23.35
C ASN A 265 -28.95 -7.70 -23.04
N GLU A 266 -29.41 -8.09 -21.84
CA GLU A 266 -30.77 -7.85 -21.35
C GLU A 266 -30.76 -6.75 -20.27
N ASN A 267 -31.95 -6.24 -19.89
CA ASN A 267 -32.18 -5.39 -18.68
C ASN A 267 -31.34 -4.10 -18.52
N GLY A 268 -30.51 -3.73 -19.50
CA GLY A 268 -29.52 -2.66 -19.36
C GLY A 268 -28.24 -3.08 -18.63
N GLY A 269 -27.85 -4.36 -18.64
CA GLY A 269 -26.65 -4.84 -17.93
C GLY A 269 -25.33 -4.18 -18.40
N ARG A 270 -25.20 -3.85 -19.69
CA ARG A 270 -24.07 -3.03 -20.23
C ARG A 270 -23.94 -1.63 -19.61
N ASP A 271 -24.99 -1.14 -18.97
CA ASP A 271 -25.11 0.20 -18.41
C ASP A 271 -24.90 0.23 -16.88
N LYS A 272 -24.39 -0.86 -16.29
CA LYS A 272 -24.12 -1.02 -14.85
C LYS A 272 -22.64 -1.19 -14.56
N VAL A 273 -22.19 -0.60 -13.45
CA VAL A 273 -20.81 -0.69 -12.94
C VAL A 273 -20.53 -2.10 -12.40
N ASP A 274 -21.52 -2.73 -11.76
CA ASP A 274 -21.50 -4.09 -11.26
C ASP A 274 -22.52 -4.98 -12.01
N ASN A 275 -22.23 -6.27 -12.15
CA ASN A 275 -23.19 -7.27 -12.59
C ASN A 275 -22.95 -8.58 -11.80
N SER A 276 -23.73 -8.81 -10.75
CA SER A 276 -23.59 -10.00 -9.86
C SER A 276 -23.65 -11.39 -10.53
N GLN A 277 -24.09 -11.51 -11.79
CA GLN A 277 -24.00 -12.77 -12.57
C GLN A 277 -22.67 -12.90 -13.35
N CYS A 278 -21.97 -11.79 -13.57
CA CYS A 278 -20.66 -11.71 -14.21
C CYS A 278 -19.53 -11.84 -13.19
N GLU A 279 -19.69 -11.31 -11.96
CA GLU A 279 -18.78 -11.58 -10.82
C GLU A 279 -18.53 -13.07 -10.58
N GLN A 280 -19.55 -13.89 -10.84
CA GLN A 280 -19.46 -15.34 -10.72
C GLN A 280 -18.46 -15.98 -11.69
N ILE A 281 -18.01 -15.29 -12.75
CA ILE A 281 -16.94 -15.79 -13.64
C ILE A 281 -15.62 -15.89 -12.86
N LEU A 282 -15.22 -14.82 -12.15
CA LEU A 282 -13.99 -14.80 -11.35
C LEU A 282 -14.08 -15.79 -10.19
N GLN A 283 -15.19 -15.80 -9.45
CA GLN A 283 -15.45 -16.77 -8.38
C GLN A 283 -15.43 -18.23 -8.85
N GLU A 284 -15.96 -18.52 -10.05
CA GLU A 284 -15.90 -19.86 -10.65
C GLU A 284 -14.49 -20.21 -11.15
N ILE A 285 -13.68 -19.25 -11.60
CA ILE A 285 -12.25 -19.47 -11.89
C ILE A 285 -11.53 -19.84 -10.59
N LEU A 286 -11.61 -19.00 -9.56
CA LEU A 286 -10.89 -19.20 -8.28
C LEU A 286 -11.30 -20.51 -7.60
N SER A 287 -12.60 -20.84 -7.58
CA SER A 287 -13.10 -22.08 -6.98
C SER A 287 -12.81 -23.34 -7.82
N THR A 288 -12.91 -23.31 -9.15
CA THR A 288 -12.54 -24.48 -9.97
C THR A 288 -11.03 -24.69 -10.05
N THR A 289 -10.21 -23.65 -9.89
CA THR A 289 -8.74 -23.74 -9.93
C THR A 289 -8.08 -24.04 -8.58
N GLN A 290 -8.88 -24.25 -7.53
CA GLN A 290 -8.41 -24.72 -6.23
C GLN A 290 -7.49 -25.94 -6.32
N SER A 291 -6.50 -25.99 -5.42
CA SER A 291 -5.64 -27.14 -5.17
C SER A 291 -5.38 -27.28 -3.66
N LYS A 292 -4.62 -28.30 -3.24
CA LYS A 292 -4.12 -28.39 -1.87
C LYS A 292 -2.76 -27.72 -1.74
N GLY A 293 -2.54 -27.03 -0.62
CA GLY A 293 -1.24 -26.49 -0.20
C GLY A 293 -0.29 -27.59 0.30
N SER A 294 0.96 -27.20 0.56
CA SER A 294 1.97 -28.05 1.20
C SER A 294 1.67 -28.35 2.67
N ASP A 295 0.87 -27.50 3.30
CA ASP A 295 0.25 -27.66 4.62
C ASP A 295 -0.96 -28.64 4.62
N GLY A 296 -1.51 -28.93 3.44
CA GLY A 296 -2.70 -29.76 3.25
C GLY A 296 -4.04 -29.00 3.20
N ASN A 297 -4.04 -27.68 3.42
CA ASN A 297 -5.21 -26.82 3.32
C ASN A 297 -5.63 -26.59 1.86
N MET A 298 -6.77 -25.95 1.62
CA MET A 298 -7.19 -25.57 0.27
C MET A 298 -6.65 -24.19 -0.09
N GLN A 299 -6.06 -24.07 -1.27
CA GLN A 299 -5.51 -22.83 -1.83
C GLN A 299 -6.09 -22.56 -3.23
N CYS A 300 -6.17 -21.29 -3.60
CA CYS A 300 -6.56 -20.78 -4.92
C CYS A 300 -5.42 -19.93 -5.50
N TYR A 301 -5.54 -19.51 -6.77
CA TYR A 301 -4.69 -18.43 -7.29
C TYR A 301 -4.97 -17.14 -6.51
N ASN A 302 -3.94 -16.33 -6.30
CA ASN A 302 -4.14 -14.94 -5.92
C ASN A 302 -4.72 -14.20 -7.15
N MET A 303 -5.84 -13.50 -6.99
CA MET A 303 -6.49 -12.77 -8.09
C MET A 303 -5.76 -11.47 -8.47
N TYR A 304 -4.93 -10.93 -7.58
CA TYR A 304 -4.05 -9.80 -7.85
C TYR A 304 -2.74 -10.23 -8.52
N ASP A 305 -2.34 -11.50 -8.40
CA ASP A 305 -1.13 -12.04 -9.04
C ASP A 305 -1.24 -13.57 -9.27
N VAL A 306 -1.46 -13.99 -10.52
CA VAL A 306 -1.60 -15.42 -10.88
C VAL A 306 -0.32 -16.25 -10.73
N ARG A 307 0.84 -15.62 -10.49
CA ARG A 307 2.07 -16.33 -10.10
C ARG A 307 1.96 -16.90 -8.67
N LEU A 308 1.11 -16.30 -7.84
CA LEU A 308 1.00 -16.58 -6.41
C LEU A 308 -0.21 -17.46 -6.05
N LYS A 309 -0.21 -17.90 -4.79
CA LYS A 309 -1.26 -18.70 -4.17
C LYS A 309 -1.62 -18.11 -2.82
N ASP A 310 -2.90 -18.19 -2.47
CA ASP A 310 -3.46 -17.85 -1.17
C ASP A 310 -4.45 -18.94 -0.74
N SER A 311 -4.77 -18.98 0.55
CA SER A 311 -5.83 -19.78 1.14
C SER A 311 -7.18 -19.55 0.45
N TYR A 312 -8.00 -20.60 0.37
CA TYR A 312 -9.39 -20.50 -0.09
C TYR A 312 -10.33 -20.37 1.12
N PRO A 313 -11.22 -19.34 1.19
CA PRO A 313 -11.74 -18.55 0.06
C PRO A 313 -11.05 -17.21 -0.24
N SER A 314 -10.08 -16.77 0.57
CA SER A 314 -9.50 -15.41 0.48
C SER A 314 -8.85 -15.09 -0.87
N CYS A 315 -8.13 -16.04 -1.49
CA CYS A 315 -7.67 -15.97 -2.89
C CYS A 315 -6.97 -14.67 -3.32
N GLY A 316 -6.31 -13.96 -2.40
CA GLY A 316 -5.77 -12.63 -2.63
C GLY A 316 -5.87 -11.72 -1.42
N MET A 317 -6.96 -11.80 -0.62
CA MET A 317 -7.20 -10.88 0.51
C MET A 317 -6.15 -10.93 1.64
N ASN A 318 -5.20 -11.88 1.62
CA ASN A 318 -4.06 -11.94 2.55
C ASN A 318 -2.75 -11.38 1.96
N TRP A 319 -2.81 -10.67 0.83
CA TRP A 319 -1.67 -10.12 0.09
C TRP A 319 -1.87 -8.61 -0.13
N PRO A 320 -0.81 -7.78 -0.13
CA PRO A 320 0.61 -8.12 -0.07
C PRO A 320 1.14 -8.48 1.34
N PRO A 321 2.28 -9.19 1.45
CA PRO A 321 2.88 -9.56 2.74
C PRO A 321 3.25 -8.37 3.66
N ASP A 322 3.35 -7.15 3.10
CA ASP A 322 3.62 -5.93 3.86
C ASP A 322 2.42 -5.53 4.76
N LEU A 323 1.17 -5.92 4.44
CA LEU A 323 -0.04 -5.63 5.23
C LEU A 323 0.05 -6.06 6.70
N VAL A 324 0.74 -7.17 6.95
CA VAL A 324 1.03 -7.72 8.29
C VAL A 324 1.79 -6.71 9.16
N ASN A 325 2.52 -5.79 8.55
CA ASN A 325 3.26 -4.72 9.23
C ASN A 325 2.54 -3.35 9.12
N VAL A 326 1.87 -3.07 8.00
CA VAL A 326 1.11 -1.81 7.79
C VAL A 326 -0.06 -1.70 8.77
N THR A 327 -0.87 -2.75 8.93
CA THR A 327 -2.06 -2.70 9.80
C THR A 327 -1.69 -2.42 11.27
N PRO A 328 -0.69 -3.11 11.89
CA PRO A 328 -0.23 -2.74 13.22
C PRO A 328 0.41 -1.35 13.27
N TYR A 329 1.17 -0.95 12.24
CA TYR A 329 1.83 0.37 12.20
C TYR A 329 0.82 1.51 12.25
N LEU A 330 -0.18 1.52 11.36
CA LEU A 330 -1.20 2.56 11.29
C LEU A 330 -2.17 2.56 12.48
N ARG A 331 -2.28 1.46 13.23
CA ARG A 331 -3.06 1.37 14.47
C ARG A 331 -2.27 1.75 15.74
N ARG A 332 -0.98 2.08 15.65
CA ARG A 332 -0.19 2.57 16.81
C ARG A 332 -0.65 3.95 17.26
N SER A 333 -0.81 4.14 18.56
CA SER A 333 -1.25 5.43 19.13
C SER A 333 -0.31 6.61 18.87
N ASP A 334 0.99 6.37 18.67
CA ASP A 334 1.95 7.44 18.34
C ASP A 334 1.90 7.83 16.85
N VAL A 335 1.59 6.88 15.94
CA VAL A 335 1.34 7.14 14.51
C VAL A 335 0.00 7.84 14.33
N VAL A 336 -1.07 7.35 14.98
CA VAL A 336 -2.40 7.98 14.99
C VAL A 336 -2.35 9.42 15.51
N ALA A 337 -1.55 9.69 16.54
CA ALA A 337 -1.33 11.06 17.04
C ALA A 337 -0.48 11.92 16.09
N ALA A 338 0.52 11.35 15.42
CA ALA A 338 1.36 12.05 14.45
C ALA A 338 0.60 12.50 13.20
N LEU A 339 -0.37 11.70 12.74
CA LEU A 339 -1.19 11.95 11.55
C LEU A 339 -2.46 12.79 11.84
N HIS A 340 -2.58 13.36 13.04
CA HIS A 340 -3.72 14.22 13.46
C HIS A 340 -5.10 13.56 13.31
N ILE A 341 -5.18 12.24 13.49
CA ILE A 341 -6.42 11.46 13.35
C ILE A 341 -7.44 11.91 14.41
N SER A 342 -8.66 12.30 14.00
CA SER A 342 -9.72 12.69 14.94
C SER A 342 -10.04 11.56 15.93
N PRO A 343 -10.17 11.85 17.25
CA PRO A 343 -10.69 10.90 18.24
C PRO A 343 -12.11 10.36 17.95
N GLU A 344 -12.81 10.92 16.96
CA GLU A 344 -14.10 10.45 16.47
C GLU A 344 -13.96 9.21 15.56
N LYS A 345 -12.79 8.96 14.96
CA LYS A 345 -12.46 7.77 14.17
C LYS A 345 -12.20 6.56 15.07
N ARG A 346 -13.28 6.01 15.65
CA ARG A 346 -13.22 5.00 16.73
C ARG A 346 -12.80 3.59 16.32
N THR A 347 -12.95 3.18 15.06
CA THR A 347 -12.59 1.81 14.62
C THR A 347 -11.09 1.61 14.39
N GLY A 348 -10.29 2.69 14.45
CA GLY A 348 -8.90 2.69 13.99
C GLY A 348 -8.80 2.61 12.46
N TRP A 349 -7.59 2.35 11.95
CA TRP A 349 -7.38 2.07 10.54
C TRP A 349 -7.71 0.61 10.21
N THR A 350 -8.33 0.40 9.05
CA THR A 350 -8.45 -0.89 8.35
C THR A 350 -8.17 -0.60 6.87
N GLU A 351 -7.58 -1.58 6.18
CA GLU A 351 -7.25 -1.52 4.74
C GLU A 351 -8.53 -1.25 3.93
N CYS A 352 -9.41 -2.24 3.85
CA CYS A 352 -10.72 -2.14 3.23
C CYS A 352 -11.84 -2.11 4.28
N ASN A 353 -12.88 -1.31 4.04
CA ASN A 353 -14.09 -1.27 4.84
C ASN A 353 -15.26 -1.93 4.09
N GLY A 354 -15.54 -3.19 4.42
CA GLY A 354 -16.62 -3.98 3.81
C GLY A 354 -18.02 -3.37 3.96
N ALA A 355 -18.26 -2.48 4.92
CA ALA A 355 -19.52 -1.75 5.04
C ALA A 355 -19.64 -0.64 3.98
N VAL A 356 -18.55 0.08 3.70
CA VAL A 356 -18.47 1.06 2.60
C VAL A 356 -18.63 0.36 1.26
N GLY A 357 -17.88 -0.72 0.99
CA GLY A 357 -18.02 -1.51 -0.24
C GLY A 357 -19.41 -2.15 -0.39
N SER A 358 -20.06 -2.52 0.72
CA SER A 358 -21.46 -2.99 0.70
C SER A 358 -22.46 -1.89 0.31
N ALA A 359 -22.23 -0.65 0.74
CA ALA A 359 -23.09 0.49 0.45
C ALA A 359 -22.83 1.14 -0.92
N PHE A 360 -21.57 1.18 -1.37
CA PHE A 360 -21.14 1.90 -2.58
C PHE A 360 -21.36 1.09 -3.86
N ARG A 361 -22.62 0.77 -4.16
CA ARG A 361 -22.99 -0.13 -5.26
C ARG A 361 -23.04 0.55 -6.63
N ALA A 362 -22.86 1.88 -6.71
CA ALA A 362 -22.88 2.67 -7.94
C ALA A 362 -24.09 2.36 -8.86
N ALA A 363 -25.23 2.01 -8.23
CA ALA A 363 -26.33 1.32 -8.89
C ALA A 363 -27.13 2.21 -9.85
N ASN A 364 -27.01 3.54 -9.75
CA ASN A 364 -27.61 4.50 -10.67
C ASN A 364 -26.57 5.11 -11.63
N SER A 365 -25.29 4.94 -11.33
CA SER A 365 -24.15 5.41 -12.12
C SER A 365 -23.95 4.59 -13.40
N LYS A 366 -23.26 5.18 -14.38
CA LYS A 366 -22.77 4.48 -15.58
C LYS A 366 -21.29 4.10 -15.41
N PRO A 367 -20.83 2.99 -16.01
CA PRO A 367 -19.40 2.70 -16.12
C PRO A 367 -18.60 3.88 -16.70
N SER A 368 -17.45 4.17 -16.11
CA SER A 368 -16.60 5.31 -16.47
C SER A 368 -16.13 5.34 -17.93
N ILE A 369 -16.09 4.19 -18.62
CA ILE A 369 -15.89 4.11 -20.08
C ILE A 369 -16.88 4.99 -20.88
N GLN A 370 -18.08 5.27 -20.35
CA GLN A 370 -19.08 6.10 -21.03
C GLN A 370 -18.74 7.61 -20.99
N ILE A 371 -17.82 8.04 -20.11
CA ILE A 371 -17.33 9.43 -20.03
C ILE A 371 -15.86 9.57 -20.44
N LEU A 372 -15.07 8.49 -20.44
CA LEU A 372 -13.65 8.53 -20.79
C LEU A 372 -13.36 9.14 -22.19
N PRO A 373 -14.15 8.90 -23.26
CA PRO A 373 -13.99 9.59 -24.55
C PRO A 373 -14.17 11.11 -24.51
N GLU A 374 -15.04 11.62 -23.63
CA GLU A 374 -15.23 13.07 -23.43
C GLU A 374 -14.00 13.65 -22.71
N LEU A 375 -13.53 12.98 -21.66
CA LEU A 375 -12.36 13.40 -20.90
C LEU A 375 -11.07 13.39 -21.73
N LEU A 376 -10.87 12.40 -22.59
CA LEU A 376 -9.72 12.31 -23.50
C LEU A 376 -9.61 13.47 -24.49
N ALA A 377 -10.66 14.25 -24.72
CA ALA A 377 -10.62 15.47 -25.53
C ALA A 377 -9.95 16.66 -24.80
N GLU A 378 -10.02 16.70 -23.46
CA GLU A 378 -9.44 17.78 -22.63
C GLU A 378 -8.21 17.34 -21.81
N VAL A 379 -8.11 16.05 -21.44
CA VAL A 379 -7.16 15.54 -20.43
C VAL A 379 -6.41 14.30 -20.95
N PRO A 380 -5.07 14.36 -21.12
CA PRO A 380 -4.22 13.20 -21.36
C PRO A 380 -4.39 12.10 -20.32
N THR A 381 -4.32 10.83 -20.74
CA THR A 381 -4.54 9.69 -19.84
C THR A 381 -3.51 8.59 -20.07
N ILE A 382 -2.91 8.09 -19.00
CA ILE A 382 -2.27 6.77 -18.98
C ILE A 382 -3.25 5.76 -18.40
N LEU A 383 -3.48 4.67 -19.14
CA LEU A 383 -3.92 3.40 -18.56
C LEU A 383 -2.68 2.51 -18.43
N PHE A 384 -2.43 1.95 -17.27
CA PHE A 384 -1.37 0.95 -17.09
C PHE A 384 -1.93 -0.35 -16.52
N SER A 385 -1.28 -1.47 -16.81
CA SER A 385 -1.73 -2.78 -16.33
C SER A 385 -0.55 -3.68 -16.05
N GLY A 386 -0.57 -4.37 -14.92
CA GLY A 386 0.33 -5.49 -14.65
C GLY A 386 -0.08 -6.74 -15.43
N ALA A 387 0.89 -7.40 -16.05
CA ALA A 387 0.63 -8.56 -16.91
C ALA A 387 0.13 -9.81 -16.15
N GLU A 388 0.28 -9.89 -14.83
CA GLU A 388 -0.06 -11.07 -14.01
C GLU A 388 -1.31 -10.90 -13.13
N ASP A 389 -1.95 -9.72 -13.16
CA ASP A 389 -3.25 -9.48 -12.52
C ASP A 389 -4.37 -10.26 -13.22
N LEU A 390 -5.24 -10.93 -12.45
CA LEU A 390 -6.46 -11.58 -12.94
C LEU A 390 -7.69 -10.67 -12.82
N ILE A 391 -7.90 -10.00 -11.68
CA ILE A 391 -9.16 -9.30 -11.38
C ILE A 391 -9.41 -8.10 -12.31
N CYS A 392 -8.37 -7.34 -12.66
CA CYS A 392 -8.41 -6.29 -13.68
C CYS A 392 -7.40 -6.53 -14.81
N ASN A 393 -7.29 -7.81 -15.22
CA ASN A 393 -6.35 -8.30 -16.21
C ASN A 393 -6.22 -7.43 -17.48
N HIS A 394 -4.97 -7.33 -17.96
CA HIS A 394 -4.58 -6.47 -19.09
C HIS A 394 -5.35 -6.73 -20.40
N ILE A 395 -5.84 -7.95 -20.65
CA ILE A 395 -6.65 -8.26 -21.84
C ILE A 395 -7.96 -7.45 -21.83
N GLY A 396 -8.54 -7.21 -20.65
CA GLY A 396 -9.72 -6.35 -20.49
C GLY A 396 -9.41 -4.88 -20.80
N THR A 397 -8.23 -4.40 -20.40
CA THR A 397 -7.72 -3.07 -20.77
C THR A 397 -7.48 -2.95 -22.27
N GLU A 398 -6.94 -3.98 -22.92
CA GLU A 398 -6.71 -3.96 -24.37
C GLU A 398 -8.01 -4.03 -25.18
N GLU A 399 -9.00 -4.83 -24.74
CA GLU A 399 -10.32 -4.89 -25.38
C GLU A 399 -11.14 -3.61 -25.17
N LEU A 400 -11.12 -2.98 -23.99
CA LEU A 400 -11.85 -1.70 -23.81
C LEU A 400 -11.23 -0.59 -24.68
N ILE A 401 -9.90 -0.54 -24.81
CA ILE A 401 -9.25 0.42 -25.71
C ILE A 401 -9.58 0.10 -27.18
N SER A 402 -9.49 -1.17 -27.59
CA SER A 402 -9.83 -1.64 -28.93
C SER A 402 -11.26 -1.26 -29.33
N ASN A 403 -12.20 -1.31 -28.38
CA ASN A 403 -13.61 -1.02 -28.62
C ASN A 403 -14.00 0.46 -28.48
N MET A 404 -13.22 1.27 -27.75
CA MET A 404 -13.48 2.70 -27.53
C MET A 404 -13.24 3.56 -28.78
N GLU A 405 -14.12 4.55 -28.99
CA GLU A 405 -13.98 5.60 -29.99
C GLU A 405 -13.70 6.93 -29.29
N TRP A 406 -12.57 7.59 -29.60
CA TRP A 406 -12.20 8.87 -29.01
C TRP A 406 -11.37 9.72 -29.97
N ASN A 407 -11.51 11.05 -29.87
CA ASN A 407 -10.75 12.04 -30.65
C ASN A 407 -10.74 11.78 -32.18
N GLY A 408 -11.83 11.22 -32.72
CA GLY A 408 -12.01 10.98 -34.16
C GLY A 408 -11.50 9.64 -34.71
N GLY A 409 -11.13 8.67 -33.86
CA GLY A 409 -10.75 7.32 -34.29
C GLY A 409 -11.16 6.23 -33.29
N LYS A 410 -11.18 4.97 -33.75
CA LYS A 410 -11.45 3.79 -32.92
C LYS A 410 -10.15 3.08 -32.54
N GLY A 411 -9.98 2.72 -31.27
CA GLY A 411 -8.75 2.10 -30.79
C GLY A 411 -7.51 2.91 -31.13
N PHE A 412 -6.36 2.24 -31.18
CA PHE A 412 -5.09 2.83 -31.59
C PHE A 412 -4.96 3.06 -33.12
N GLU A 413 -6.05 3.08 -33.90
CA GLU A 413 -6.01 3.44 -35.32
C GLU A 413 -5.70 4.95 -35.50
N LEU A 414 -4.59 5.27 -36.17
CA LEU A 414 -4.18 6.63 -36.53
C LEU A 414 -4.84 7.13 -37.83
N GLY A 415 -5.37 6.19 -38.62
CA GLY A 415 -6.13 6.42 -39.85
C GLY A 415 -6.17 5.14 -40.69
N SER A 416 -7.24 4.93 -41.46
CA SER A 416 -7.54 3.75 -42.30
C SER A 416 -6.42 2.70 -42.46
N GLY A 417 -6.41 1.70 -41.58
CA GLY A 417 -5.50 0.55 -41.60
C GLY A 417 -4.11 0.78 -41.00
N THR A 418 -3.84 1.97 -40.47
CA THR A 418 -2.58 2.36 -39.83
C THR A 418 -2.78 2.47 -38.33
N TRP A 419 -2.07 1.67 -37.55
CA TRP A 419 -2.17 1.61 -36.09
C TRP A 419 -0.95 2.24 -35.43
N ALA A 420 -1.11 2.86 -34.26
CA ALA A 420 0.02 3.28 -33.44
C ALA A 420 0.83 2.04 -33.01
N PRO A 421 2.17 2.06 -33.12
CA PRO A 421 3.00 0.91 -32.79
C PRO A 421 2.93 0.60 -31.29
N ARG A 422 2.94 -0.69 -30.94
CA ARG A 422 3.46 -1.11 -29.63
C ARG A 422 4.97 -0.92 -29.68
N ARG A 423 5.50 -0.17 -28.72
CA ARG A 423 6.91 0.19 -28.58
C ARG A 423 7.51 -0.59 -27.41
N ASP A 424 8.54 -1.38 -27.65
CA ASP A 424 9.12 -2.25 -26.61
C ASP A 424 9.84 -1.42 -25.55
N TRP A 425 9.64 -1.73 -24.26
CA TRP A 425 10.23 -1.01 -23.14
C TRP A 425 11.23 -1.87 -22.36
N GLU A 426 12.46 -1.36 -22.28
CA GLU A 426 13.55 -1.89 -21.47
C GLU A 426 13.86 -0.91 -20.33
N PHE A 427 14.06 -1.42 -19.12
CA PHE A 427 14.43 -0.62 -17.95
C PHE A 427 15.65 -1.26 -17.27
N GLU A 428 16.76 -0.53 -17.26
CA GLU A 428 18.06 -0.96 -16.71
C GLU A 428 18.61 -2.26 -17.33
N GLY A 429 18.35 -2.46 -18.63
CA GLY A 429 18.77 -3.63 -19.39
C GLY A 429 17.82 -4.83 -19.34
N GLU A 430 16.75 -4.74 -18.54
CA GLU A 430 15.74 -5.80 -18.41
C GLU A 430 14.42 -5.42 -19.09
N PRO A 431 13.75 -6.34 -19.82
CA PRO A 431 12.40 -6.10 -20.35
C PRO A 431 11.43 -5.64 -19.26
N ALA A 432 10.80 -4.50 -19.49
CA ALA A 432 9.88 -3.86 -18.56
C ALA A 432 8.42 -3.93 -19.03
N GLY A 433 8.18 -3.89 -20.34
CA GLY A 433 6.83 -3.83 -20.87
C GLY A 433 6.75 -3.45 -22.34
N PHE A 434 5.61 -2.89 -22.73
CA PHE A 434 5.49 -2.08 -23.95
C PHE A 434 4.62 -0.84 -23.71
N TRP A 435 4.81 0.18 -24.54
CA TRP A 435 3.99 1.40 -24.59
C TRP A 435 3.22 1.47 -25.90
N GLN A 436 1.98 1.98 -25.89
CA GLN A 436 1.20 2.27 -27.10
C GLN A 436 0.41 3.57 -26.91
N GLU A 437 0.55 4.55 -27.81
CA GLU A 437 -0.04 5.90 -27.64
C GLU A 437 -0.80 6.36 -28.90
N ALA A 438 -2.01 6.87 -28.73
CA ALA A 438 -2.69 7.68 -29.74
C ALA A 438 -3.67 8.68 -29.13
N ARG A 439 -3.70 9.90 -29.69
CA ARG A 439 -4.77 10.90 -29.49
C ARG A 439 -5.11 11.14 -27.99
N ASN A 440 -4.11 11.51 -27.20
CA ASN A 440 -4.16 11.75 -25.74
C ASN A 440 -4.31 10.50 -24.84
N LEU A 441 -4.44 9.29 -25.39
CA LEU A 441 -4.42 8.04 -24.61
C LEU A 441 -3.07 7.33 -24.79
N THR A 442 -2.43 6.99 -23.68
CA THR A 442 -1.27 6.10 -23.59
C THR A 442 -1.67 4.84 -22.82
N TYR A 443 -1.23 3.68 -23.29
CA TYR A 443 -1.33 2.41 -22.60
C TYR A 443 0.06 1.83 -22.33
N VAL A 444 0.28 1.31 -21.12
CA VAL A 444 1.54 0.70 -20.68
C VAL A 444 1.28 -0.66 -20.03
N LEU A 445 1.69 -1.75 -20.68
CA LEU A 445 1.69 -3.09 -20.08
C LEU A 445 3.01 -3.29 -19.34
N PHE A 446 2.97 -3.61 -18.04
CA PHE A 446 4.14 -3.95 -17.24
C PHE A 446 4.30 -5.47 -17.16
N TYR A 447 5.43 -6.00 -17.67
CA TYR A 447 5.74 -7.42 -17.58
C TYR A 447 6.12 -7.82 -16.15
N ASN A 448 5.64 -8.98 -15.71
CA ASN A 448 5.89 -9.53 -14.37
C ASN A 448 5.38 -8.63 -13.21
N SER A 449 4.25 -7.95 -13.39
CA SER A 449 3.59 -7.16 -12.33
C SER A 449 2.19 -7.69 -11.99
N SER A 450 1.86 -7.57 -10.71
CA SER A 450 0.55 -7.81 -10.09
C SER A 450 -0.46 -6.67 -10.39
N HIS A 451 -1.58 -6.66 -9.65
CA HIS A 451 -2.54 -5.56 -9.59
C HIS A 451 -1.86 -4.24 -9.16
N MET A 452 -1.10 -4.28 -8.06
CA MET A 452 -0.36 -3.14 -7.50
C MET A 452 1.00 -2.98 -8.20
N VAL A 453 1.01 -2.53 -9.45
CA VAL A 453 2.24 -2.36 -10.26
C VAL A 453 3.38 -1.58 -9.54
N PRO A 454 3.11 -0.53 -8.74
CA PRO A 454 4.15 0.16 -7.97
C PRO A 454 4.67 -0.63 -6.76
N PHE A 455 3.96 -1.64 -6.26
CA PHE A 455 4.49 -2.58 -5.27
C PHE A 455 5.58 -3.48 -5.90
N ASP A 456 5.33 -4.08 -7.07
CA ASP A 456 6.36 -4.86 -7.80
C ASP A 456 7.55 -4.00 -8.25
N TYR A 457 7.28 -2.85 -8.89
CA TYR A 457 8.29 -2.05 -9.57
C TYR A 457 8.10 -0.52 -9.43
N ALA A 458 8.09 0.01 -8.21
CA ALA A 458 8.05 1.45 -7.92
C ALA A 458 8.97 2.28 -8.85
N ARG A 459 10.22 1.84 -9.06
CA ARG A 459 11.20 2.52 -9.94
C ARG A 459 10.76 2.59 -11.42
N ARG A 460 10.09 1.57 -11.95
CA ARG A 460 9.53 1.58 -13.32
C ARG A 460 8.31 2.49 -13.41
N THR A 461 7.42 2.45 -12.42
CA THR A 461 6.22 3.31 -12.41
C THR A 461 6.56 4.80 -12.26
N ARG A 462 7.65 5.14 -11.55
CA ARG A 462 8.18 6.50 -11.50
C ARG A 462 8.74 6.99 -12.84
N ASP A 463 9.47 6.16 -13.59
CA ASP A 463 9.91 6.53 -14.95
C ASP A 463 8.71 6.76 -15.89
N MET A 464 7.65 5.98 -15.76
CA MET A 464 6.37 6.24 -16.44
C MET A 464 5.76 7.61 -16.05
N LEU A 465 5.71 7.92 -14.74
CA LEU A 465 5.23 9.22 -14.25
C LEU A 465 6.10 10.38 -14.77
N ASP A 466 7.42 10.31 -14.62
CA ASP A 466 8.35 11.38 -14.99
C ASP A 466 8.27 11.70 -16.50
N ARG A 467 8.12 10.67 -17.34
CA ARG A 467 7.85 10.81 -18.79
C ARG A 467 6.52 11.50 -19.06
N PHE A 468 5.43 11.10 -18.38
CA PHE A 468 4.09 11.65 -18.56
C PHE A 468 3.99 13.12 -18.11
N MET A 469 4.54 13.40 -16.92
CA MET A 469 4.66 14.73 -16.33
C MET A 469 5.63 15.64 -17.08
N LYS A 470 6.45 15.09 -17.98
CA LYS A 470 7.50 15.79 -18.75
C LYS A 470 8.46 16.54 -17.82
N VAL A 471 9.01 15.78 -16.88
CA VAL A 471 10.10 16.22 -16.00
C VAL A 471 11.34 16.49 -16.84
N ASP A 472 11.99 17.63 -16.60
CA ASP A 472 13.21 18.05 -17.30
C ASP A 472 14.38 18.07 -16.31
N ILE A 473 15.06 16.93 -16.18
CA ILE A 473 16.18 16.78 -15.24
C ILE A 473 17.44 17.53 -15.70
N ALA A 474 17.55 17.92 -16.97
CA ALA A 474 18.72 18.62 -17.50
C ALA A 474 18.91 20.00 -16.85
N SER A 475 17.84 20.53 -16.25
CA SER A 475 17.86 21.77 -15.45
C SER A 475 18.46 21.61 -14.04
N ILE A 476 18.53 20.39 -13.49
CA ILE A 476 18.90 20.11 -12.08
C ILE A 476 20.12 19.17 -11.96
N GLY A 477 20.33 18.30 -12.95
CA GLY A 477 21.36 17.27 -12.96
C GLY A 477 20.93 15.95 -12.29
N GLY A 478 21.86 15.00 -12.29
CA GLY A 478 21.63 13.62 -11.85
C GLY A 478 22.19 12.61 -12.84
N ALA A 479 22.29 11.35 -12.42
CA ALA A 479 22.49 10.24 -13.32
C ALA A 479 21.13 9.85 -13.96
N PRO A 480 20.97 9.92 -15.29
CA PRO A 480 19.76 9.45 -15.94
C PRO A 480 19.69 7.92 -15.87
N THR A 481 18.51 7.39 -15.54
CA THR A 481 18.22 5.95 -15.51
C THR A 481 18.23 5.39 -16.93
N ASP A 482 18.73 4.17 -17.14
CA ASP A 482 18.74 3.55 -18.48
C ASP A 482 17.39 2.92 -18.83
N SER A 483 16.37 3.75 -18.96
CA SER A 483 15.04 3.38 -19.45
C SER A 483 14.90 3.76 -20.93
N ARG A 484 14.41 2.81 -21.75
CA ARG A 484 14.46 2.89 -23.22
C ARG A 484 13.18 2.37 -23.87
N ILE A 485 12.66 3.11 -24.84
CA ILE A 485 11.50 2.74 -25.64
C ILE A 485 11.97 2.57 -27.10
N ASP A 486 11.80 1.38 -27.68
CA ASP A 486 12.45 0.93 -28.93
C ASP A 486 14.00 1.10 -28.93
N GLY A 487 14.62 1.02 -27.76
CA GLY A 487 16.05 1.27 -27.56
C GLY A 487 16.44 2.76 -27.47
N GLU A 488 15.54 3.69 -27.82
CA GLU A 488 15.68 5.13 -27.62
C GLU A 488 15.53 5.47 -26.13
N LYS A 489 16.47 6.19 -25.52
CA LYS A 489 16.34 6.62 -24.10
C LYS A 489 15.10 7.50 -23.86
N GLY A 490 14.67 8.26 -24.86
CA GLY A 490 13.55 9.21 -24.76
C GLY A 490 13.92 10.44 -23.92
N LEU A 491 13.00 10.88 -23.05
CA LEU A 491 13.28 11.89 -22.03
C LEU A 491 14.20 11.29 -20.96
N GLU A 492 15.17 12.09 -20.49
CA GLU A 492 16.03 11.69 -19.37
C GLU A 492 15.26 11.78 -18.05
N THR A 493 15.06 10.62 -17.40
CA THR A 493 14.46 10.48 -16.06
C THR A 493 15.55 10.12 -15.06
N SER A 494 15.44 10.56 -13.80
CA SER A 494 16.42 10.27 -12.74
C SER A 494 15.79 9.49 -11.59
N VAL A 495 15.49 8.22 -11.85
CA VAL A 495 14.95 7.29 -10.85
C VAL A 495 16.07 6.77 -9.94
N GLY A 496 16.29 7.47 -8.82
CA GLY A 496 17.32 7.14 -7.82
C GLY A 496 18.70 7.76 -8.06
N GLY A 497 18.85 8.66 -9.04
CA GLY A 497 20.16 9.14 -9.52
C GLY A 497 20.55 10.59 -9.20
N HIS A 498 19.75 11.36 -8.44
CA HIS A 498 20.03 12.78 -8.18
C HIS A 498 21.04 12.95 -7.03
N PRO A 499 22.13 13.74 -7.16
CA PRO A 499 23.12 13.92 -6.08
C PRO A 499 22.60 14.62 -4.80
N ASN A 500 21.33 15.00 -4.75
CA ASN A 500 20.64 15.55 -3.58
C ASN A 500 19.46 14.66 -3.10
N SER A 501 19.18 13.52 -3.75
CA SER A 501 18.16 12.59 -3.24
C SER A 501 18.69 11.88 -1.99
N THR A 502 17.81 11.48 -1.07
CA THR A 502 18.23 10.69 0.10
C THR A 502 18.76 9.34 -0.35
N ALA A 503 18.20 8.73 -1.40
CA ALA A 503 18.74 7.50 -2.00
C ALA A 503 20.22 7.64 -2.44
N ALA A 504 20.67 8.80 -2.91
CA ALA A 504 22.09 9.03 -3.24
C ALA A 504 22.96 9.29 -1.99
N ALA A 505 22.41 9.97 -0.98
CA ALA A 505 23.09 10.16 0.30
C ALA A 505 23.22 8.85 1.09
N GLU A 506 22.17 8.02 1.08
CA GLU A 506 22.08 6.69 1.68
C GLU A 506 22.96 5.70 0.93
N ALA A 507 22.97 5.68 -0.42
CA ALA A 507 23.87 4.82 -1.17
C ALA A 507 25.36 5.15 -0.91
N GLU A 508 25.71 6.43 -0.71
CA GLU A 508 27.07 6.80 -0.31
C GLU A 508 27.32 6.55 1.19
N GLU A 509 26.34 6.69 2.09
CA GLU A 509 26.47 6.34 3.51
C GLU A 509 26.58 4.82 3.74
N GLU A 510 25.77 4.00 3.07
CA GLU A 510 25.90 2.54 3.01
C GLU A 510 27.27 2.13 2.45
N ARG A 511 27.76 2.81 1.41
CA ARG A 511 29.08 2.57 0.84
C ARG A 511 30.19 2.97 1.82
N LEU A 512 30.02 4.04 2.58
CA LEU A 512 30.92 4.47 3.64
C LEU A 512 30.86 3.51 4.85
N GLU A 513 29.69 3.01 5.24
CA GLU A 513 29.48 1.94 6.22
C GLU A 513 30.16 0.64 5.78
N ALA A 514 29.92 0.17 4.56
CA ALA A 514 30.59 -1.00 3.99
C ALA A 514 32.11 -0.81 3.90
N ALA A 515 32.60 0.39 3.58
CA ALA A 515 34.02 0.71 3.59
C ALA A 515 34.61 0.73 5.02
N LYS A 516 33.91 1.32 6.00
CA LYS A 516 34.28 1.26 7.43
C LYS A 516 34.34 -0.18 7.91
N TRP A 517 33.33 -1.00 7.62
CA TRP A 517 33.26 -2.41 8.02
C TRP A 517 34.34 -3.27 7.35
N ASN A 518 34.61 -3.08 6.05
CA ASN A 518 35.68 -3.80 5.34
C ASN A 518 37.07 -3.41 5.88
N ALA A 519 37.29 -2.12 6.19
CA ALA A 519 38.49 -1.65 6.88
C ALA A 519 38.60 -2.22 8.31
N TYR A 520 37.50 -2.27 9.05
CA TYR A 520 37.45 -2.84 10.40
C TYR A 520 37.79 -4.33 10.39
N TYR A 521 37.17 -5.12 9.50
CA TYR A 521 37.48 -6.54 9.29
C TYR A 521 38.95 -6.78 8.98
N LYS A 522 39.54 -6.02 8.03
CA LYS A 522 40.97 -6.11 7.72
C LYS A 522 41.87 -5.74 8.91
N SER A 523 41.48 -4.73 9.69
CA SER A 523 42.23 -4.37 10.90
C SER A 523 42.13 -5.47 11.98
N GLY A 524 40.96 -6.09 12.14
CA GLY A 524 40.71 -7.18 13.08
C GLY A 524 41.47 -8.45 12.71
N GLU A 525 41.53 -8.79 11.41
CA GLU A 525 42.32 -9.92 10.89
C GLU A 525 43.83 -9.72 11.17
N ILE A 526 44.36 -8.52 10.92
CA ILE A 526 45.77 -8.18 11.23
C ILE A 526 46.02 -8.27 12.75
N VAL A 527 45.14 -7.72 13.58
CA VAL A 527 45.25 -7.81 15.05
C VAL A 527 45.17 -9.26 15.53
N LEU A 528 44.29 -10.08 14.97
CA LEU A 528 44.15 -11.49 15.34
C LEU A 528 45.40 -12.29 14.96
N VAL A 529 46.01 -12.05 13.80
CA VAL A 529 47.31 -12.63 13.42
C VAL A 529 48.41 -12.22 14.41
N ILE A 530 48.48 -10.94 14.80
CA ILE A 530 49.46 -10.45 15.80
C ILE A 530 49.24 -11.13 17.17
N VAL A 531 47.98 -11.25 17.61
CA VAL A 531 47.62 -11.93 18.88
C VAL A 531 47.97 -13.41 18.83
N VAL A 532 47.71 -14.11 17.72
CA VAL A 532 48.08 -15.53 17.56
C VAL A 532 49.60 -15.72 17.58
N ILE A 533 50.37 -14.83 16.94
CA ILE A 533 51.85 -14.86 16.99
C ILE A 533 52.34 -14.60 18.43
N ALA A 534 51.80 -13.58 19.11
CA ALA A 534 52.17 -13.25 20.48
C ALA A 534 51.83 -14.38 21.47
N ALA A 535 50.63 -14.96 21.36
CA ALA A 535 50.20 -16.10 22.17
C ALA A 535 51.05 -17.36 21.90
N SER A 536 51.45 -17.58 20.64
CA SER A 536 52.35 -18.70 20.27
C SER A 536 53.75 -18.50 20.86
N ALA A 537 54.30 -17.29 20.79
CA ALA A 537 55.60 -16.96 21.39
C ALA A 537 55.57 -17.05 22.92
N TRP A 538 54.48 -16.58 23.55
CA TRP A 538 54.27 -16.66 25.00
C TRP A 538 54.07 -18.11 25.49
N GLY A 539 53.28 -18.90 24.75
CA GLY A 539 53.10 -20.33 24.98
C GLY A 539 54.40 -21.11 24.86
N TYR A 540 55.22 -20.81 23.85
CA TYR A 540 56.57 -21.38 23.70
C TYR A 540 57.51 -20.98 24.85
N TYR A 541 57.45 -19.73 25.31
CA TYR A 541 58.22 -19.25 26.47
C TYR A 541 57.81 -19.98 27.76
N ILE A 542 56.51 -20.04 28.08
CA ILE A 542 56.00 -20.77 29.26
C ILE A 542 56.31 -22.26 29.17
N TRP A 543 56.18 -22.88 27.99
CA TRP A 543 56.53 -24.29 27.79
C TRP A 543 58.01 -24.54 28.07
N ARG A 544 58.91 -23.69 27.54
CA ARG A 544 60.35 -23.75 27.80
C ARG A 544 60.67 -23.57 29.28
N GLU A 545 60.04 -22.61 29.96
CA GLU A 545 60.29 -22.34 31.38
C GLU A 545 59.74 -23.46 32.29
N ARG A 546 58.53 -23.98 32.02
CA ARG A 546 57.97 -25.15 32.72
C ARG A 546 58.84 -26.40 32.53
N ARG A 547 59.44 -26.59 31.34
CA ARG A 547 60.39 -27.69 31.10
C ARG A 547 61.68 -27.57 31.91
N GLN A 548 62.04 -26.37 32.38
CA GLN A 548 63.15 -26.14 33.30
C GLN A 548 62.74 -26.21 34.79
N ARG A 549 61.47 -25.97 35.13
CA ARG A 549 60.92 -26.06 36.50
C ARG A 549 60.18 -27.36 36.83
N ALA A 550 60.46 -28.46 36.11
CA ALA A 550 59.76 -29.75 36.28
C ALA A 550 60.16 -30.56 37.54
N GLY A 551 60.38 -29.89 38.69
CA GLY A 551 60.65 -30.51 39.98
C GLY A 551 59.96 -29.78 41.13
N TYR A 552 59.36 -30.55 42.06
CA TYR A 552 58.55 -30.15 43.23
C TYR A 552 57.10 -29.64 42.97
N ALA A 553 56.13 -30.05 43.82
CA ALA A 553 54.68 -29.75 43.72
C ALA A 553 53.91 -29.92 45.07
N GLY A 554 52.71 -29.30 45.23
CA GLY A 554 51.85 -29.28 46.46
C GLY A 554 50.34 -28.98 46.23
N ILE A 555 49.47 -29.07 47.27
CA ILE A 555 47.99 -29.34 47.20
C ILE A 555 47.15 -28.67 48.35
N PHE A 556 45.78 -28.73 48.30
CA PHE A 556 44.70 -28.25 49.24
C PHE A 556 44.22 -26.77 49.07
N GLY A 557 43.03 -26.27 49.47
CA GLY A 557 41.76 -26.77 50.09
C GLY A 557 41.05 -25.65 50.93
N GLY A 558 39.72 -25.48 51.14
CA GLY A 558 38.46 -26.18 50.76
C GLY A 558 37.16 -25.43 51.25
N ASP A 559 36.03 -26.15 51.40
CA ASP A 559 34.77 -25.90 52.20
C ASP A 559 33.58 -24.98 51.72
N THR A 560 32.38 -25.09 52.36
CA THR A 560 31.00 -25.07 51.72
C THR A 560 29.77 -24.43 52.49
N PRO A 561 28.54 -24.26 51.89
CA PRO A 561 27.33 -23.53 52.45
C PRO A 561 25.97 -24.32 52.61
N MET A 562 24.81 -23.66 52.94
CA MET A 562 23.46 -24.28 53.23
C MET A 562 22.17 -23.47 52.81
N ALA A 563 20.90 -23.93 53.08
CA ALA A 563 19.65 -23.65 52.29
C ALA A 563 18.24 -23.64 53.03
N LEU A 564 17.10 -23.33 52.34
CA LEU A 564 15.67 -23.54 52.77
C LEU A 564 14.58 -23.44 51.62
N ALA A 565 13.29 -23.87 51.79
CA ALA A 565 12.23 -23.94 50.72
C ALA A 565 10.71 -24.06 51.15
N GLY A 566 9.75 -23.90 50.20
CA GLY A 566 8.28 -24.23 50.26
C GLY A 566 7.46 -23.66 49.04
N ALA A 567 6.58 -24.37 48.29
CA ALA A 567 5.17 -24.85 48.51
C ALA A 567 4.04 -23.79 48.19
N ARG A 568 2.83 -24.06 47.60
CA ARG A 568 2.14 -25.30 47.10
C ARG A 568 0.83 -25.06 46.24
N SER A 569 0.76 -25.60 45.00
CA SER A 569 -0.35 -26.35 44.29
C SER A 569 -1.86 -25.92 44.18
N GLY A 570 -2.46 -26.07 42.97
CA GLY A 570 -3.90 -26.06 42.61
C GLY A 570 -4.17 -26.53 41.13
N SER A 571 -5.39 -26.96 40.70
CA SER A 571 -5.59 -27.62 39.36
C SER A 571 -7.04 -27.78 38.81
N ARG A 572 -7.19 -27.96 37.46
CA ARG A 572 -8.36 -28.34 36.61
C ARG A 572 -9.44 -27.24 36.34
N GLY A 573 -10.19 -27.22 35.21
CA GLY A 573 -10.19 -28.02 33.96
C GLY A 573 -11.45 -27.80 33.06
N ALA A 574 -11.52 -28.46 31.88
CA ALA A 574 -12.53 -28.37 30.77
C ALA A 574 -12.48 -27.08 29.90
N ALA A 575 -12.78 -26.99 28.58
CA ALA A 575 -13.27 -27.88 27.48
C ALA A 575 -14.76 -27.79 27.06
N GLY A 576 -15.03 -27.41 25.79
CA GLY A 576 -16.31 -27.65 25.06
C GLY A 576 -16.67 -26.62 23.96
N LEU A 577 -17.37 -27.10 22.90
CA LEU A 577 -18.06 -26.37 21.79
C LEU A 577 -17.16 -25.66 20.76
N GLU A 578 -17.26 -25.76 19.42
CA GLU A 578 -18.21 -26.29 18.38
C GLU A 578 -19.06 -25.26 17.60
N ASP A 579 -18.67 -25.10 16.31
CA ASP A 579 -19.42 -24.81 15.07
C ASP A 579 -20.55 -23.75 15.05
N PHE A 580 -20.30 -22.64 14.35
CA PHE A 580 -21.33 -21.77 13.76
C PHE A 580 -21.03 -21.37 12.30
N ARG A 581 -21.10 -22.33 11.38
CA ARG A 581 -21.12 -22.04 9.93
C ARG A 581 -22.28 -21.12 9.48
N ASN A 582 -22.02 -19.82 9.42
CA ASN A 582 -22.94 -18.86 8.81
C ASN A 582 -22.72 -18.77 7.29
N LYS A 583 -23.75 -19.13 6.50
CA LYS A 583 -23.76 -18.86 5.05
C LYS A 583 -24.11 -17.40 4.78
N ARG A 584 -23.09 -16.53 4.66
CA ARG A 584 -23.24 -15.23 3.97
C ARG A 584 -22.89 -15.38 2.48
N ASN A 585 -23.50 -14.56 1.63
CA ASN A 585 -23.28 -14.60 0.19
C ASN A 585 -22.13 -13.67 -0.19
N ALA A 586 -20.94 -14.23 -0.50
CA ALA A 586 -19.93 -13.49 -1.25
C ALA A 586 -20.53 -13.12 -2.63
N ARG A 587 -20.77 -11.83 -2.85
CA ARG A 587 -21.47 -11.27 -4.01
C ARG A 587 -20.58 -10.45 -4.95
N ASP A 588 -19.37 -10.24 -4.47
CA ASP A 588 -18.39 -9.19 -4.71
C ASP A 588 -17.17 -9.74 -3.95
N VAL A 589 -15.97 -9.72 -4.54
CA VAL A 589 -14.83 -10.42 -3.92
C VAL A 589 -14.19 -9.52 -2.87
N GLU A 590 -13.98 -8.25 -3.20
CA GLU A 590 -13.32 -7.25 -2.37
C GLU A 590 -14.14 -6.90 -1.12
N ALA A 591 -15.47 -6.86 -1.23
CA ALA A 591 -16.36 -6.48 -0.12
C ALA A 591 -16.79 -7.66 0.79
N ALA A 592 -16.17 -8.84 0.70
CA ALA A 592 -16.73 -10.09 1.25
C ALA A 592 -15.90 -10.84 2.30
N ASP A 593 -14.91 -10.23 2.95
CA ASP A 593 -14.27 -10.87 4.13
C ASP A 593 -13.85 -9.87 5.24
N PHE A 594 -14.84 -9.31 5.95
CA PHE A 594 -14.62 -8.60 7.22
C PHE A 594 -15.69 -8.98 8.25
N ASP A 595 -15.34 -9.88 9.16
CA ASP A 595 -16.00 -10.03 10.46
C ASP A 595 -15.05 -9.51 11.55
N GLU A 596 -15.34 -8.32 12.10
CA GLU A 596 -14.47 -7.67 13.10
C GLU A 596 -14.35 -8.46 14.43
N SER A 597 -14.98 -9.63 14.56
CA SER A 597 -14.93 -10.44 15.79
C SER A 597 -13.77 -11.46 15.87
N GLU A 598 -13.05 -11.79 14.79
CA GLU A 598 -11.91 -12.74 14.86
C GLU A 598 -10.53 -12.08 14.98
N LEU A 599 -10.37 -10.79 14.66
CA LEU A 599 -9.07 -10.10 14.76
C LEU A 599 -8.66 -9.71 16.20
N ASP A 600 -9.62 -9.54 17.11
CA ASP A 600 -9.37 -9.17 18.51
C ASP A 600 -8.82 -10.34 19.38
N GLU A 601 -8.88 -11.60 18.91
CA GLU A 601 -8.32 -12.75 19.64
C GLU A 601 -6.84 -13.05 19.32
N LEU A 602 -6.20 -12.30 18.41
CA LEU A 602 -4.80 -12.58 18.00
C LEU A 602 -3.77 -12.04 19.03
N HIS A 603 -3.71 -12.69 20.19
CA HIS A 603 -2.66 -12.47 21.20
C HIS A 603 -1.26 -12.88 20.71
N VAL A 604 -0.60 -12.00 19.95
CA VAL A 604 0.82 -12.11 19.60
C VAL A 604 1.66 -11.98 20.88
N ARG A 605 2.02 -13.12 21.48
CA ARG A 605 3.04 -13.17 22.53
C ARG A 605 4.40 -12.80 21.96
N SER A 606 4.96 -11.67 22.40
CA SER A 606 6.35 -11.32 22.15
C SER A 606 7.28 -12.39 22.76
N PRO A 607 8.19 -13.04 21.98
CA PRO A 607 9.13 -14.02 22.50
C PRO A 607 10.30 -13.40 23.30
N THR A 608 9.97 -12.69 24.38
CA THR A 608 10.91 -12.19 25.39
C THR A 608 10.45 -12.67 26.76
N ASP A 609 10.46 -13.98 26.96
CA ASP A 609 10.14 -14.60 28.25
C ASP A 609 11.10 -14.11 29.35
N ASP A 610 10.54 -13.90 30.54
CA ASP A 610 11.30 -13.50 31.73
C ASP A 610 12.28 -14.60 32.17
N MET A 611 13.54 -14.16 32.30
CA MET A 611 14.48 -14.43 33.40
C MET A 611 14.45 -15.76 34.20
N ASP A 612 15.69 -16.26 34.36
CA ASP A 612 16.23 -17.07 35.47
C ASP A 612 15.90 -18.58 35.59
N ARG A 613 17.00 -19.36 35.54
CA ARG A 613 17.45 -20.40 36.51
C ARG A 613 16.37 -21.28 37.20
N ASP A 614 16.54 -22.61 37.28
CA ASP A 614 17.80 -23.32 37.56
C ASP A 614 17.70 -24.84 37.26
N ARG A 615 18.86 -25.47 37.00
CA ARG A 615 19.25 -26.91 37.14
C ARG A 615 18.19 -28.04 37.07
N TYR A 616 18.54 -29.08 36.29
CA TYR A 616 18.83 -30.42 36.85
C TYR A 616 19.97 -31.10 36.07
N SER A 617 20.50 -32.22 36.57
CA SER A 617 21.74 -32.86 36.08
C SER A 617 21.74 -34.37 36.33
N VAL A 618 22.73 -35.07 35.73
CA VAL A 618 23.50 -36.24 36.21
C VAL A 618 23.60 -37.41 35.20
N GLY A 619 24.85 -37.77 34.91
CA GLY A 619 25.28 -39.10 34.44
C GLY A 619 25.46 -39.26 32.92
N SER A 620 26.43 -40.00 32.40
CA SER A 620 27.76 -40.46 32.89
C SER A 620 28.41 -41.27 31.76
N ALA A 621 29.73 -41.20 31.56
CA ALA A 621 30.41 -41.82 30.41
C ALA A 621 31.09 -43.17 30.73
N SER A 622 31.16 -44.06 29.73
CA SER A 622 32.25 -45.04 29.52
C SER A 622 32.13 -45.75 28.15
N ASP A 623 32.97 -45.36 27.19
CA ASP A 623 33.95 -46.16 26.41
C ASP A 623 33.68 -47.60 25.87
N ASP A 624 34.58 -48.00 24.96
CA ASP A 624 34.95 -49.36 24.47
C ASP A 624 34.21 -50.08 23.31
N GLU A 625 34.83 -49.95 22.13
CA GLU A 625 35.38 -51.02 21.27
C GLU A 625 34.54 -52.17 20.62
N SER A 626 34.57 -52.16 19.28
CA SER A 626 35.02 -53.28 18.39
C SER A 626 34.02 -54.21 17.63
N ILE A 627 34.20 -54.20 16.30
CA ILE A 627 34.30 -55.35 15.35
C ILE A 627 33.16 -56.41 15.32
N GLY A 628 32.37 -56.39 14.24
CA GLY A 628 31.46 -57.49 13.84
C GLY A 628 31.35 -57.67 12.31
N LYS A 629 32.01 -58.68 11.73
CA LYS A 629 32.08 -58.92 10.27
C LYS A 629 30.80 -59.54 9.68
N ARG A 630 30.49 -59.22 8.41
CA ARG A 630 30.05 -60.22 7.41
C ARG A 630 30.32 -59.79 5.96
N ASN A 631 30.80 -60.72 5.13
CA ASN A 631 31.15 -60.53 3.72
C ASN A 631 30.06 -61.11 2.79
N GLY A 632 29.95 -60.64 1.54
CA GLY A 632 29.07 -61.26 0.53
C GLY A 632 29.24 -60.69 -0.91
N ASN A 633 30.04 -61.37 -1.74
CA ASN A 633 30.34 -61.02 -3.14
C ASN A 633 29.12 -60.87 -4.07
N GLY A 634 29.20 -59.96 -5.06
CA GLY A 634 28.38 -59.98 -6.29
C GLY A 634 28.88 -58.96 -7.34
N LYS A 635 29.10 -59.37 -8.60
CA LYS A 635 29.59 -58.51 -9.71
C LYS A 635 28.64 -58.55 -10.93
N GLY A 636 28.51 -57.42 -11.65
CA GLY A 636 27.80 -57.29 -12.94
C GLY A 636 27.08 -55.93 -13.05
N LYS A 637 27.53 -54.85 -13.69
CA LYS A 637 28.30 -54.57 -14.92
C LYS A 637 27.40 -54.33 -16.16
N GLU A 638 27.51 -53.14 -16.78
CA GLU A 638 26.97 -52.70 -18.09
C GLU A 638 25.42 -52.57 -18.21
N LYS A 639 24.82 -51.65 -18.99
CA LYS A 639 25.31 -50.62 -19.94
C LYS A 639 24.26 -49.49 -20.14
N SER A 640 24.60 -48.45 -20.92
CA SER A 640 23.74 -47.31 -21.27
C SER A 640 22.80 -47.54 -22.47
N TYR A 641 21.96 -46.52 -22.76
CA TYR A 641 21.15 -46.25 -23.96
C TYR A 641 19.65 -46.58 -23.93
N SER A 642 18.84 -45.66 -23.39
CA SER A 642 18.03 -44.73 -24.20
C SER A 642 17.69 -43.48 -23.39
#